data_AF-A0A9E4ESZ2-F1
#
_entry.id   AF-A0A9E4ESZ2-F1
#
_cell.length_a   1.000
_cell.length_b   1.000
_cell.length_c   1.000
_cell.angle_alpha   90.00
_cell.angle_beta   90.00
_cell.angle_gamma   90.00
#
_symmetry.space_group_name_H-M   'P 1'
#
loop_
_entity.id
_entity.type
_entity.pdbx_description
1 polymer ?
#
loop_
_entity_poly.entity_id
_entity_poly.type
_entity_poly.pdbx_seq_one_letter_code
_entity_poly.pdbx_strand_id
1 'polypeptide(L)'
;MDKTLIETLKEMYLTTDLREGAEIVAPVDPEWVPLGGRLREMIRTHAGVVLPVVDPAGLAPLPEGRHRVLLGSAMVNDSIMALYRRQYAFLDDYYPGGDGYAIRTVHNPENSGWNVLLVGASRLEGAVAALEVLEEVLEKTRGRLGYTNLSRSEVHEVLLPEMTPDAFREWVAEMYGNNLSYYPVEQGTFLGLVHHLTHDPGCARMFRDALFYYEDLVRNRYGGNWLFEHMLFIYSWAWRLFMVWDLIEESDAFTDAERLRITNILWGLANYVAGTRYFQGDAPPPEIRQNHWTFAGLSGSFCAKYFQDYYEITGFETQVRFSQAVFDGQAESYKPNDDAGGGWWGYCWLAPYHQVIYDLKRDDFRFLENGQLRTFADYGIQVTDNLGVPVSFGDMWSYIEPGRYAVALKNKTISLELAMALCTAAWYYEDGSYLWALDWMGGTPYPGCYYRALPKQAPDRLDGISVAPFNRSLYAWVERHTRGGANVPVEEAFDKLVLRGGFDRDDEYLLLDGTSTFAHGHEDGNSIERLTWKGRMWLAELDYIWKRPRHHSSVVSICGGETVEMPPLVALRWAETFGRTTFTRTVVPGYNGLDWTRDIFWIKGGCFLIADSLRLLEDADYDLRCLWRTLGEVRQDGCELTVEQEGVYFLLAPLAHSGVSGLLVGTEGGDVRAFSPGPAPFGLRMNS
;
A
#
# COMPACT_ATOMS: atom_id res chain seq x y z
N MET A 1 -12.51 -17.34 -24.81
CA MET A 1 -13.29 -16.17 -25.23
C MET A 1 -13.06 -15.89 -26.69
N ASP A 2 -13.99 -15.18 -27.32
CA ASP A 2 -13.93 -14.81 -28.73
C ASP A 2 -12.62 -14.05 -29.03
N LYS A 3 -11.90 -14.46 -30.06
CA LYS A 3 -10.63 -13.83 -30.48
C LYS A 3 -10.86 -12.73 -31.52
N THR A 4 -12.10 -12.40 -31.80
CA THR A 4 -12.47 -11.37 -32.78
C THR A 4 -12.05 -10.00 -32.25
N LEU A 5 -11.48 -9.19 -33.13
CA LEU A 5 -11.06 -7.83 -32.81
C LEU A 5 -12.31 -6.96 -32.60
N ILE A 6 -12.19 -5.94 -31.75
CA ILE A 6 -13.19 -4.90 -31.62
C ILE A 6 -13.15 -4.06 -32.90
N GLU A 7 -14.27 -3.99 -33.61
CA GLU A 7 -14.39 -3.29 -34.91
C GLU A 7 -14.96 -1.87 -34.77
N THR A 8 -15.68 -1.58 -33.69
CA THR A 8 -16.38 -0.30 -33.46
C THR A 8 -16.11 0.17 -32.04
N LEU A 9 -15.86 1.47 -31.86
CA LEU A 9 -15.69 2.09 -30.55
C LEU A 9 -17.02 2.16 -29.79
N LYS A 10 -16.95 2.21 -28.45
CA LYS A 10 -18.09 2.56 -27.61
C LYS A 10 -18.64 3.94 -28.00
N GLU A 11 -19.92 4.19 -27.68
CA GLU A 11 -20.46 5.54 -27.78
C GLU A 11 -19.76 6.44 -26.74
N MET A 12 -19.11 7.50 -27.22
CA MET A 12 -18.18 8.30 -26.40
C MET A 12 -18.86 9.42 -25.59
N TYR A 13 -20.14 9.71 -25.86
CA TYR A 13 -20.90 10.78 -25.19
C TYR A 13 -20.13 12.12 -25.08
N LEU A 14 -19.40 12.53 -26.11
CA LEU A 14 -18.48 13.68 -26.04
C LEU A 14 -19.16 15.03 -25.84
N THR A 15 -20.49 15.12 -25.99
CA THR A 15 -21.25 16.35 -25.77
C THR A 15 -21.95 16.32 -24.42
N THR A 16 -21.68 17.31 -23.58
CA THR A 16 -22.44 17.60 -22.36
C THR A 16 -23.26 18.86 -22.60
N ASP A 17 -24.55 18.70 -22.91
CA ASP A 17 -25.45 19.83 -23.16
C ASP A 17 -26.30 20.12 -21.93
N LEU A 18 -25.94 21.16 -21.17
CA LEU A 18 -26.64 21.53 -19.93
C LEU A 18 -28.11 21.92 -20.18
N ARG A 19 -28.50 22.18 -21.44
CA ARG A 19 -29.86 22.56 -21.83
C ARG A 19 -30.78 21.36 -22.02
N GLU A 20 -30.22 20.17 -22.21
CA GLU A 20 -30.97 18.91 -22.34
C GLU A 20 -31.40 18.34 -20.98
N GLY A 21 -30.92 18.93 -19.88
CA GLY A 21 -31.28 18.58 -18.52
C GLY A 21 -30.04 18.34 -17.67
N ALA A 22 -29.89 19.14 -16.62
CA ALA A 22 -28.81 19.02 -15.66
C ALA A 22 -29.25 19.47 -14.25
N GLU A 23 -28.45 19.12 -13.25
CA GLU A 23 -28.58 19.66 -11.90
C GLU A 23 -27.20 20.06 -11.35
N ILE A 24 -27.18 21.08 -10.49
CA ILE A 24 -25.97 21.52 -9.79
C ILE A 24 -25.98 20.86 -8.42
N VAL A 25 -24.99 20.02 -8.16
CA VAL A 25 -24.77 19.44 -6.83
C VAL A 25 -23.67 20.23 -6.16
N ALA A 26 -24.02 20.99 -5.12
CA ALA A 26 -23.08 21.89 -4.44
C ALA A 26 -23.12 21.66 -2.92
N PRO A 27 -22.00 21.87 -2.21
CA PRO A 27 -21.96 21.72 -0.75
C PRO A 27 -22.92 22.70 -0.07
N VAL A 28 -23.52 22.26 1.03
CA VAL A 28 -24.51 23.03 1.80
C VAL A 28 -23.88 23.89 2.91
N ASP A 29 -22.58 23.73 3.14
CA ASP A 29 -21.85 24.54 4.10
C ASP A 29 -21.97 26.04 3.78
N PRO A 30 -22.14 26.92 4.78
CA PRO A 30 -22.44 28.34 4.56
C PRO A 30 -21.45 29.07 3.65
N GLU A 31 -20.18 28.65 3.64
CA GLU A 31 -19.13 29.24 2.81
C GLU A 31 -19.22 28.83 1.33
N TRP A 32 -19.81 27.67 1.03
CA TRP A 32 -19.98 27.13 -0.33
C TRP A 32 -21.30 27.55 -0.99
N VAL A 33 -22.35 27.81 -0.19
CA VAL A 33 -23.68 28.22 -0.71
C VAL A 33 -23.62 29.40 -1.69
N PRO A 34 -22.87 30.49 -1.44
CA PRO A 34 -22.73 31.59 -2.40
C PRO A 34 -22.13 31.15 -3.74
N LEU A 35 -21.19 30.20 -3.73
CA LEU A 35 -20.53 29.70 -4.93
C LEU A 35 -21.48 28.83 -5.77
N GLY A 36 -22.29 27.98 -5.14
CA GLY A 36 -23.36 27.26 -5.83
C GLY A 36 -24.39 28.20 -6.47
N GLY A 37 -24.73 29.28 -5.78
CA GLY A 37 -25.58 30.35 -6.31
C GLY A 37 -24.97 31.06 -7.52
N ARG A 38 -23.68 31.41 -7.46
CA ARG A 38 -22.92 32.01 -8.56
C ARG A 38 -22.87 31.10 -9.77
N LEU A 39 -22.57 29.81 -9.57
CA LEU A 39 -22.56 28.80 -10.64
C LEU A 39 -23.91 28.70 -11.36
N ARG A 40 -25.01 28.66 -10.61
CA ARG A 40 -26.37 28.67 -11.19
C ARG A 40 -26.62 29.90 -12.05
N GLU A 41 -26.17 31.06 -11.59
CA GLU A 41 -26.36 32.33 -12.28
C GLU A 41 -25.52 32.44 -13.57
N MET A 42 -24.29 31.92 -13.56
CA MET A 42 -23.45 31.82 -14.76
C MET A 42 -24.09 30.93 -15.82
N ILE A 43 -24.58 29.75 -15.42
CA ILE A 43 -25.27 28.82 -16.34
C ILE A 43 -26.55 29.47 -16.88
N ARG A 44 -27.34 30.15 -16.05
CA ARG A 44 -28.51 30.92 -16.51
C ARG A 44 -28.14 31.95 -17.57
N THR A 45 -27.06 32.69 -17.35
CA THR A 45 -26.62 33.78 -18.22
C THR A 45 -26.10 33.28 -19.56
N HIS A 46 -25.25 32.25 -19.56
CA HIS A 46 -24.54 31.81 -20.77
C HIS A 46 -25.20 30.63 -21.49
N ALA A 47 -25.88 29.73 -20.77
CA ALA A 47 -26.59 28.58 -21.34
C ALA A 47 -28.10 28.81 -21.50
N GLY A 48 -28.66 29.86 -20.87
CA GLY A 48 -30.07 30.22 -20.98
C GLY A 48 -31.02 29.32 -20.19
N VAL A 49 -30.51 28.48 -19.28
CA VAL A 49 -31.29 27.52 -18.48
C VAL A 49 -31.06 27.73 -16.98
N VAL A 50 -32.12 27.58 -16.19
CA VAL A 50 -32.02 27.63 -14.72
C VAL A 50 -31.99 26.20 -14.20
N LEU A 51 -30.83 25.77 -13.72
CA LEU A 51 -30.68 24.46 -13.12
C LEU A 51 -31.04 24.49 -11.63
N PRO A 52 -31.64 23.42 -11.09
CA PRO A 52 -31.79 23.27 -9.65
C PRO A 52 -30.41 23.13 -9.00
N VAL A 53 -30.26 23.70 -7.81
CA VAL A 53 -29.12 23.42 -6.92
C VAL A 53 -29.64 22.43 -5.88
N VAL A 54 -28.99 21.27 -5.80
CA VAL A 54 -29.40 20.16 -4.95
C VAL A 54 -28.30 19.86 -3.94
N ASP A 55 -28.74 19.44 -2.75
CA ASP A 55 -27.87 18.90 -1.72
C ASP A 55 -27.31 17.55 -2.20
N PRO A 56 -25.99 17.29 -2.10
CA PRO A 56 -25.42 15.98 -2.38
C PRO A 56 -26.04 14.84 -1.55
N ALA A 57 -26.57 15.14 -0.36
CA ALA A 57 -27.11 14.13 0.54
C ALA A 57 -28.32 13.38 -0.07
N GLY A 58 -28.23 12.05 -0.13
CA GLY A 58 -29.31 11.17 -0.59
C GLY A 58 -29.48 11.11 -2.12
N LEU A 59 -28.60 11.73 -2.90
CA LEU A 59 -28.57 11.55 -4.34
C LEU A 59 -28.05 10.16 -4.73
N ALA A 60 -28.51 9.66 -5.88
CA ALA A 60 -27.91 8.47 -6.49
C ALA A 60 -26.40 8.71 -6.70
N PRO A 61 -25.51 7.74 -6.42
CA PRO A 61 -24.06 7.94 -6.50
C PRO A 61 -23.55 8.39 -7.88
N LEU A 62 -24.21 7.94 -8.95
CA LEU A 62 -23.91 8.29 -10.34
C LEU A 62 -25.05 9.12 -10.96
N PRO A 63 -24.78 9.90 -12.02
CA PRO A 63 -25.82 10.63 -12.73
C PRO A 63 -26.86 9.66 -13.31
N GLU A 64 -28.14 9.93 -13.06
CA GLU A 64 -29.26 9.11 -13.55
C GLU A 64 -30.32 10.03 -14.18
N GLY A 65 -30.60 9.82 -15.46
CA GLY A 65 -31.65 10.54 -16.19
C GLY A 65 -31.37 12.03 -16.50
N ARG A 66 -30.18 12.55 -16.18
CA ARG A 66 -29.70 13.91 -16.51
C ARG A 66 -28.21 14.09 -16.23
N HIS A 67 -27.61 15.13 -16.80
CA HIS A 67 -26.24 15.53 -16.46
C HIS A 67 -26.13 16.09 -15.04
N ARG A 68 -24.92 16.06 -14.47
CA ARG A 68 -24.63 16.73 -13.19
C ARG A 68 -23.47 17.71 -13.30
N VAL A 69 -23.59 18.85 -12.63
CA VAL A 69 -22.50 19.79 -12.41
C VAL A 69 -22.12 19.72 -10.94
N LEU A 70 -20.94 19.20 -10.62
CA LEU A 70 -20.51 18.97 -9.23
C LEU A 70 -19.52 20.04 -8.79
N LEU A 71 -19.80 20.74 -7.70
CA LEU A 71 -18.92 21.76 -7.12
C LEU A 71 -18.19 21.22 -5.87
N GLY A 72 -16.90 21.52 -5.75
CA GLY A 72 -16.10 21.28 -4.54
C GLY A 72 -15.15 20.09 -4.65
N SER A 73 -15.01 19.33 -3.56
CA SER A 73 -14.17 18.12 -3.49
C SER A 73 -14.94 16.95 -2.91
N ALA A 74 -14.33 15.76 -2.89
CA ALA A 74 -14.91 14.58 -2.25
C ALA A 74 -15.12 14.76 -0.73
N MET A 75 -14.46 15.73 -0.09
CA MET A 75 -14.59 15.98 1.36
C MET A 75 -15.84 16.80 1.72
N VAL A 76 -16.46 17.47 0.73
CA VAL A 76 -17.61 18.36 0.92
C VAL A 76 -18.78 18.02 -0.01
N ASN A 77 -18.63 17.02 -0.88
CA ASN A 77 -19.64 16.63 -1.86
C ASN A 77 -19.63 15.11 -2.09
N ASP A 78 -20.65 14.42 -1.59
CA ASP A 78 -20.77 12.96 -1.66
C ASP A 78 -20.86 12.41 -3.08
N SER A 79 -21.39 13.19 -4.04
CA SER A 79 -21.39 12.79 -5.45
C SER A 79 -19.98 12.80 -6.04
N ILE A 80 -19.12 13.73 -5.61
CA ILE A 80 -17.70 13.71 -5.99
C ILE A 80 -17.00 12.54 -5.30
N MET A 81 -17.31 12.26 -4.03
CA MET A 81 -16.78 11.09 -3.32
C MET A 81 -17.17 9.76 -4.00
N ALA A 82 -18.40 9.63 -4.51
CA ALA A 82 -18.83 8.45 -5.26
C ALA A 82 -18.02 8.23 -6.56
N LEU A 83 -17.74 9.32 -7.29
CA LEU A 83 -16.84 9.29 -8.45
C LEU A 83 -15.39 9.01 -8.05
N TYR A 84 -14.95 9.54 -6.91
CA TYR A 84 -13.61 9.31 -6.36
C TYR A 84 -13.39 7.82 -6.06
N ARG A 85 -14.35 7.19 -5.36
CA ARG A 85 -14.32 5.75 -5.07
C ARG A 85 -14.29 4.89 -6.33
N ARG A 86 -14.92 5.34 -7.41
CA ARG A 86 -14.90 4.69 -8.73
C ARG A 86 -13.67 5.02 -9.58
N GLN A 87 -12.82 5.92 -9.09
CA GLN A 87 -11.60 6.43 -9.71
C GLN A 87 -11.83 7.33 -10.94
N TYR A 88 -12.98 8.01 -11.00
CA TYR A 88 -13.29 9.02 -12.02
C TYR A 88 -12.90 10.46 -11.61
N ALA A 89 -12.68 10.69 -10.32
CA ALA A 89 -12.30 11.98 -9.77
C ALA A 89 -11.20 11.80 -8.72
N PHE A 90 -10.25 12.74 -8.65
CA PHE A 90 -9.14 12.70 -7.69
C PHE A 90 -9.15 13.93 -6.76
N LEU A 91 -10.32 14.56 -6.62
CA LEU A 91 -10.53 15.84 -5.93
C LEU A 91 -10.70 15.62 -4.42
N ASP A 92 -9.73 16.03 -3.62
CA ASP A 92 -9.74 15.96 -2.15
C ASP A 92 -9.09 17.21 -1.54
N ASP A 93 -8.70 17.16 -0.27
CA ASP A 93 -8.04 18.31 0.38
C ASP A 93 -6.59 18.53 -0.05
N TYR A 94 -5.98 17.56 -0.77
CA TYR A 94 -4.62 17.65 -1.29
C TYR A 94 -4.59 18.10 -2.76
N TYR A 95 -5.40 17.47 -3.63
CA TYR A 95 -5.52 17.84 -5.03
C TYR A 95 -6.91 18.42 -5.33
N PRO A 96 -7.02 19.59 -6.00
CA PRO A 96 -5.94 20.40 -6.60
C PRO A 96 -5.15 21.29 -5.62
N GLY A 97 -5.56 21.39 -4.36
CA GLY A 97 -4.85 22.15 -3.30
C GLY A 97 -4.91 23.67 -3.48
N GLY A 98 -4.64 24.42 -2.40
CA GLY A 98 -4.49 25.88 -2.43
C GLY A 98 -5.58 26.62 -3.21
N ASP A 99 -5.16 27.52 -4.11
CA ASP A 99 -6.02 28.21 -5.07
C ASP A 99 -6.18 27.42 -6.40
N GLY A 100 -5.74 26.16 -6.43
CA GLY A 100 -5.86 25.26 -7.57
C GLY A 100 -7.31 24.84 -7.85
N TYR A 101 -7.56 24.45 -9.09
CA TYR A 101 -8.87 24.00 -9.56
C TYR A 101 -8.75 22.90 -10.63
N ALA A 102 -9.84 22.16 -10.84
CA ALA A 102 -9.98 21.21 -11.94
C ALA A 102 -11.40 21.23 -12.51
N ILE A 103 -11.56 21.72 -13.73
CA ILE A 103 -12.80 21.71 -14.49
C ILE A 103 -12.73 20.58 -15.50
N ARG A 104 -13.54 19.53 -15.32
CA ARG A 104 -13.43 18.31 -16.13
C ARG A 104 -14.77 17.73 -16.50
N THR A 105 -14.93 17.30 -17.76
CA THR A 105 -16.05 16.44 -18.15
C THR A 105 -15.67 14.98 -17.91
N VAL A 106 -16.44 14.29 -17.07
CA VAL A 106 -16.43 12.82 -16.96
C VAL A 106 -17.54 12.30 -17.86
N HIS A 107 -17.15 11.65 -18.94
CA HIS A 107 -18.08 11.17 -19.96
C HIS A 107 -18.62 9.80 -19.60
N ASN A 108 -19.94 9.65 -19.68
CA ASN A 108 -20.66 8.38 -19.51
C ASN A 108 -20.10 7.44 -18.40
N PRO A 109 -19.89 7.92 -17.15
CA PRO A 109 -19.32 7.09 -16.10
C PRO A 109 -20.20 5.86 -15.86
N GLU A 110 -19.57 4.68 -15.88
CA GLU A 110 -20.19 3.35 -15.75
C GLU A 110 -21.38 3.11 -16.70
N ASN A 111 -21.31 3.65 -17.91
CA ASN A 111 -22.34 3.52 -18.95
C ASN A 111 -23.74 4.02 -18.51
N SER A 112 -23.78 5.11 -17.75
CA SER A 112 -25.03 5.75 -17.28
C SER A 112 -25.84 6.45 -18.37
N GLY A 113 -25.24 6.74 -19.53
CA GLY A 113 -25.78 7.58 -20.60
C GLY A 113 -25.69 9.09 -20.33
N TRP A 114 -25.12 9.51 -19.18
CA TRP A 114 -25.12 10.91 -18.75
C TRP A 114 -23.76 11.37 -18.23
N ASN A 115 -23.29 12.52 -18.71
CA ASN A 115 -22.01 13.08 -18.29
C ASN A 115 -22.08 13.86 -16.97
N VAL A 116 -20.90 14.02 -16.37
CA VAL A 116 -20.68 14.90 -15.22
C VAL A 116 -19.70 16.01 -15.60
N LEU A 117 -20.02 17.25 -15.24
CA LEU A 117 -19.08 18.38 -15.24
C LEU A 117 -18.58 18.63 -13.83
N LEU A 118 -17.33 18.28 -13.55
CA LEU A 118 -16.63 18.60 -12.31
C LEU A 118 -16.20 20.06 -12.33
N VAL A 119 -16.49 20.78 -11.25
CA VAL A 119 -15.98 22.11 -10.90
C VAL A 119 -15.22 21.94 -9.58
N GLY A 120 -14.05 21.34 -9.70
CA GLY A 120 -13.28 20.79 -8.59
C GLY A 120 -12.38 21.82 -7.90
N ALA A 121 -12.41 21.84 -6.58
CA ALA A 121 -11.50 22.65 -5.75
C ALA A 121 -11.37 22.10 -4.33
N SER A 122 -10.17 22.14 -3.76
CA SER A 122 -9.91 21.74 -2.36
C SER A 122 -10.27 22.82 -1.35
N ARG A 123 -10.28 24.09 -1.78
CA ARG A 123 -10.55 25.28 -0.94
C ARG A 123 -11.43 26.28 -1.68
N LEU A 124 -11.98 27.24 -0.94
CA LEU A 124 -12.90 28.25 -1.48
C LEU A 124 -12.22 29.14 -2.54
N GLU A 125 -10.94 29.46 -2.35
CA GLU A 125 -10.14 30.26 -3.28
C GLU A 125 -10.03 29.56 -4.65
N GLY A 126 -9.72 28.27 -4.64
CA GLY A 126 -9.71 27.44 -5.84
C GLY A 126 -11.08 27.34 -6.50
N ALA A 127 -12.16 27.27 -5.71
CA ALA A 127 -13.52 27.23 -6.25
C ALA A 127 -13.91 28.55 -6.93
N VAL A 128 -13.49 29.70 -6.39
CA VAL A 128 -13.67 31.01 -7.03
C VAL A 128 -12.92 31.06 -8.37
N ALA A 129 -11.66 30.62 -8.40
CA ALA A 129 -10.86 30.55 -9.62
C ALA A 129 -11.48 29.60 -10.67
N ALA A 130 -12.00 28.45 -10.23
CA ALA A 130 -12.70 27.50 -11.09
C ALA A 130 -13.92 28.14 -11.77
N LEU A 131 -14.70 28.92 -11.02
CA LEU A 131 -15.89 29.60 -11.57
C LEU A 131 -15.51 30.69 -12.57
N GLU A 132 -14.43 31.44 -12.35
CA GLU A 132 -13.95 32.43 -13.32
C GLU A 132 -13.59 31.79 -14.67
N VAL A 133 -12.84 30.69 -14.64
CA VAL A 133 -12.45 29.96 -15.86
C VAL A 133 -13.65 29.30 -16.51
N LEU A 134 -14.56 28.73 -15.72
CA LEU A 134 -15.79 28.12 -16.24
C LEU A 134 -16.70 29.15 -16.92
N GLU A 135 -16.74 30.40 -16.44
CA GLU A 135 -17.53 31.47 -17.05
C GLU A 135 -17.13 31.69 -18.50
N GLU A 136 -15.83 31.77 -18.78
CA GLU A 136 -15.31 31.89 -20.14
C GLU A 136 -15.65 30.68 -21.02
N VAL A 137 -15.61 29.47 -20.44
CA VAL A 137 -15.99 28.24 -21.16
C VAL A 137 -17.47 28.28 -21.52
N LEU A 138 -18.34 28.62 -20.56
CA LEU A 138 -19.78 28.70 -20.77
C LEU A 138 -20.14 29.80 -21.77
N GLU A 139 -19.46 30.95 -21.76
CA GLU A 139 -19.66 32.01 -22.73
C GLU A 139 -19.39 31.54 -24.17
N LYS A 140 -18.27 30.84 -24.37
CA LYS A 140 -17.84 30.32 -25.69
C LYS A 140 -18.75 29.18 -26.17
N THR A 141 -19.12 28.27 -25.27
CA THR A 141 -19.85 27.03 -25.60
C THR A 141 -21.36 27.17 -25.53
N ARG A 142 -21.87 28.23 -24.89
CA ARG A 142 -23.30 28.45 -24.60
C ARG A 142 -23.96 27.26 -23.91
N GLY A 143 -23.23 26.65 -22.96
CA GLY A 143 -23.68 25.50 -22.17
C GLY A 143 -23.57 24.14 -22.84
N ARG A 144 -22.97 24.04 -24.02
CA ARG A 144 -22.74 22.77 -24.74
C ARG A 144 -21.25 22.44 -24.77
N LEU A 145 -20.78 21.68 -23.78
CA LEU A 145 -19.37 21.38 -23.57
C LEU A 145 -18.96 20.10 -24.31
N GLY A 146 -17.76 20.12 -24.90
CA GLY A 146 -17.08 18.93 -25.42
C GLY A 146 -16.23 18.26 -24.32
N TYR A 147 -15.21 17.50 -24.72
CA TYR A 147 -14.14 17.12 -23.81
C TYR A 147 -13.49 18.37 -23.20
N THR A 148 -13.54 18.47 -21.87
CA THR A 148 -13.01 19.59 -21.10
C THR A 148 -12.08 19.04 -20.04
N ASN A 149 -10.84 19.51 -20.01
CA ASN A 149 -9.88 19.21 -18.95
C ASN A 149 -9.01 20.45 -18.70
N LEU A 150 -9.47 21.31 -17.79
CA LEU A 150 -8.79 22.56 -17.43
C LEU A 150 -8.44 22.49 -15.96
N SER A 151 -7.15 22.31 -15.65
CA SER A 151 -6.69 22.18 -14.28
C SER A 151 -5.47 23.03 -14.00
N ARG A 152 -5.38 23.50 -12.75
CA ARG A 152 -4.22 24.20 -12.19
C ARG A 152 -3.99 23.68 -10.79
N SER A 153 -2.78 23.24 -10.49
CA SER A 153 -2.40 22.81 -9.15
C SER A 153 -0.89 22.95 -8.97
N GLU A 154 -0.47 23.23 -7.74
CA GLU A 154 0.94 23.23 -7.33
C GLU A 154 1.59 21.85 -7.51
N VAL A 155 0.81 20.75 -7.47
CA VAL A 155 1.38 19.41 -7.64
C VAL A 155 1.75 19.07 -9.09
N HIS A 156 1.25 19.84 -10.07
CA HIS A 156 1.47 19.54 -11.49
C HIS A 156 2.96 19.53 -11.87
N GLU A 157 3.74 20.48 -11.36
CA GLU A 157 5.16 20.60 -11.69
C GLU A 157 5.96 19.34 -11.30
N VAL A 158 5.64 18.76 -10.14
CA VAL A 158 6.31 17.55 -9.63
C VAL A 158 5.89 16.28 -10.38
N LEU A 159 4.70 16.28 -11.01
CA LEU A 159 4.16 15.14 -11.74
C LEU A 159 4.65 15.06 -13.19
N LEU A 160 4.95 16.21 -13.81
CA LEU A 160 5.33 16.26 -15.21
C LEU A 160 6.71 15.60 -15.45
N PRO A 161 6.88 14.86 -16.56
CA PRO A 161 8.15 14.20 -16.86
C PRO A 161 9.24 15.21 -17.23
N GLU A 162 10.47 14.95 -16.78
CA GLU A 162 11.67 15.69 -17.22
C GLU A 162 12.03 15.37 -18.69
N MET A 163 11.67 14.17 -19.15
CA MET A 163 12.04 13.64 -20.47
C MET A 163 11.04 14.10 -21.54
N THR A 164 11.51 14.35 -22.78
CA THR A 164 10.63 14.66 -23.92
C THR A 164 9.97 13.40 -24.49
N PRO A 165 8.85 13.51 -25.23
CA PRO A 165 8.22 12.33 -25.84
C PRO A 165 9.14 11.52 -26.76
N ASP A 166 10.02 12.19 -27.51
CA ASP A 166 10.97 11.51 -28.40
C ASP A 166 12.03 10.73 -27.62
N ALA A 167 12.59 11.35 -26.57
CA ALA A 167 13.53 10.67 -25.67
C ALA A 167 12.87 9.51 -24.92
N PHE A 168 11.60 9.65 -24.51
CA PHE A 168 10.84 8.56 -23.90
C PHE A 168 10.68 7.39 -24.87
N ARG A 169 10.41 7.65 -26.16
CA ARG A 169 10.30 6.60 -27.18
C ARG A 169 11.63 5.85 -27.39
N GLU A 170 12.75 6.56 -27.40
CA GLU A 170 14.08 5.94 -27.48
C GLU A 170 14.35 5.06 -26.26
N TRP A 171 14.05 5.58 -25.06
CA TRP A 171 14.17 4.84 -23.81
C TRP A 171 13.29 3.58 -23.77
N VAL A 172 12.04 3.66 -24.26
CA VAL A 172 11.15 2.51 -24.41
C VAL A 172 11.86 1.43 -25.25
N ALA A 173 12.34 1.78 -26.44
CA ALA A 173 13.00 0.82 -27.31
C ALA A 173 14.25 0.18 -26.67
N GLU A 174 15.04 0.95 -25.93
CA GLU A 174 16.19 0.46 -25.18
C GLU A 174 15.79 -0.55 -24.09
N MET A 175 14.81 -0.21 -23.25
CA MET A 175 14.36 -1.08 -22.15
C MET A 175 13.83 -2.42 -22.68
N TYR A 176 13.07 -2.40 -23.77
CA TYR A 176 12.63 -3.63 -24.43
C TYR A 176 13.79 -4.44 -24.99
N GLY A 177 14.79 -3.79 -25.61
CA GLY A 177 16.02 -4.44 -26.07
C GLY A 177 16.79 -5.14 -24.95
N ASN A 178 16.72 -4.60 -23.73
CA ASN A 178 17.34 -5.15 -22.52
C ASN A 178 16.47 -6.16 -21.75
N ASN A 179 15.33 -6.57 -22.30
CA ASN A 179 14.37 -7.47 -21.65
C ASN A 179 13.77 -6.90 -20.34
N LEU A 180 13.64 -5.58 -20.25
CA LEU A 180 13.08 -4.81 -19.13
C LEU A 180 11.73 -4.19 -19.51
N SER A 181 10.90 -4.97 -20.22
CA SER A 181 9.65 -4.54 -20.86
C SER A 181 8.56 -4.05 -19.90
N TYR A 182 8.57 -4.48 -18.64
CA TYR A 182 7.62 -4.06 -17.61
C TYR A 182 7.67 -2.55 -17.35
N TYR A 183 8.88 -1.98 -17.27
CA TYR A 183 9.05 -0.58 -16.87
C TYR A 183 8.43 0.41 -17.86
N PRO A 184 8.62 0.30 -19.18
CA PRO A 184 8.00 1.24 -20.12
C PRO A 184 6.47 1.26 -20.07
N VAL A 185 5.81 0.11 -19.88
CA VAL A 185 4.34 0.07 -19.82
C VAL A 185 3.82 0.67 -18.52
N GLU A 186 4.47 0.38 -17.39
CA GLU A 186 4.12 0.98 -16.11
C GLU A 186 4.31 2.51 -16.13
N GLN A 187 5.45 2.99 -16.64
CA GLN A 187 5.71 4.43 -16.79
C GLN A 187 4.73 5.08 -17.76
N GLY A 188 4.46 4.45 -18.91
CA GLY A 188 3.45 4.92 -19.86
C GLY A 188 2.08 5.06 -19.20
N THR A 189 1.65 4.05 -18.45
CA THR A 189 0.38 4.05 -17.71
C THR A 189 0.33 5.20 -16.68
N PHE A 190 1.40 5.39 -15.91
CA PHE A 190 1.50 6.53 -14.98
C PHE A 190 1.38 7.88 -15.71
N LEU A 191 2.05 8.04 -16.85
CA LEU A 191 1.97 9.26 -17.65
C LEU A 191 0.56 9.48 -18.23
N GLY A 192 -0.20 8.43 -18.50
CA GLY A 192 -1.63 8.54 -18.82
C GLY A 192 -2.44 9.17 -17.68
N LEU A 193 -2.18 8.78 -16.42
CA LEU A 193 -2.78 9.43 -15.24
C LEU A 193 -2.31 10.88 -15.11
N VAL A 194 -1.03 11.18 -15.37
CA VAL A 194 -0.54 12.56 -15.37
C VAL A 194 -1.25 13.39 -16.43
N HIS A 195 -1.48 12.87 -17.64
CA HIS A 195 -2.28 13.54 -18.66
C HIS A 195 -3.72 13.81 -18.18
N HIS A 196 -4.35 12.84 -17.51
CA HIS A 196 -5.66 13.08 -16.91
C HIS A 196 -5.61 14.26 -15.93
N LEU A 197 -4.60 14.33 -15.05
CA LEU A 197 -4.48 15.38 -14.03
C LEU A 197 -4.11 16.76 -14.59
N THR A 198 -3.20 16.84 -15.56
CA THR A 198 -2.58 18.11 -16.03
C THR A 198 -3.03 18.55 -17.42
N HIS A 199 -3.70 17.67 -18.17
CA HIS A 199 -4.00 17.83 -19.59
C HIS A 199 -2.75 17.99 -20.49
N ASP A 200 -1.56 17.59 -20.03
CA ASP A 200 -0.35 17.71 -20.84
C ASP A 200 -0.37 16.73 -22.02
N PRO A 201 -0.30 17.21 -23.28
CA PRO A 201 -0.39 16.35 -24.46
C PRO A 201 0.89 15.53 -24.70
N GLY A 202 2.03 15.91 -24.09
CA GLY A 202 3.25 15.11 -24.13
C GLY A 202 3.08 13.79 -23.38
N CYS A 203 2.46 13.84 -22.21
CA CYS A 203 2.13 12.67 -21.40
C CYS A 203 1.21 11.69 -22.14
N ALA A 204 0.17 12.17 -22.82
CA ALA A 204 -0.71 11.33 -23.65
C ALA A 204 0.05 10.63 -24.80
N ARG A 205 0.98 11.35 -25.45
CA ARG A 205 1.82 10.77 -26.50
C ARG A 205 2.73 9.66 -25.95
N MET A 206 3.33 9.87 -24.78
CA MET A 206 4.19 8.86 -24.14
C MET A 206 3.40 7.60 -23.74
N PHE A 207 2.21 7.76 -23.15
CA PHE A 207 1.29 6.66 -22.85
C PHE A 207 1.00 5.83 -24.11
N ARG A 208 0.58 6.50 -25.19
CA ARG A 208 0.30 5.86 -26.48
C ARG A 208 1.52 5.13 -27.04
N ASP A 209 2.66 5.80 -27.08
CA ASP A 209 3.88 5.26 -27.71
C ASP A 209 4.38 4.02 -26.97
N ALA A 210 4.28 3.98 -25.63
CA ALA A 210 4.61 2.78 -24.85
C ALA A 210 3.74 1.57 -25.24
N LEU A 211 2.42 1.77 -25.37
CA LEU A 211 1.48 0.71 -25.73
C LEU A 211 1.60 0.28 -27.20
N PHE A 212 1.83 1.23 -28.11
CA PHE A 212 1.99 0.91 -29.53
C PHE A 212 3.28 0.16 -29.79
N TYR A 213 4.38 0.58 -29.17
CA TYR A 213 5.63 -0.16 -29.24
C TYR A 213 5.43 -1.61 -28.75
N TYR A 214 4.71 -1.77 -27.64
CA TYR A 214 4.39 -3.09 -27.11
C TYR A 214 3.59 -3.96 -28.07
N GLU A 215 2.50 -3.43 -28.62
CA GLU A 215 1.66 -4.17 -29.56
C GLU A 215 2.43 -4.53 -30.84
N ASP A 216 3.21 -3.60 -31.37
CA ASP A 216 4.03 -3.82 -32.57
C ASP A 216 5.05 -4.94 -32.32
N LEU A 217 5.68 -4.97 -31.14
CA LEU A 217 6.57 -6.05 -30.73
C LEU A 217 5.83 -7.40 -30.71
N VAL A 218 4.65 -7.46 -30.08
CA VAL A 218 3.84 -8.69 -30.01
C VAL A 218 3.45 -9.17 -31.40
N ARG A 219 2.95 -8.28 -32.27
CA ARG A 219 2.55 -8.62 -33.63
C ARG A 219 3.72 -9.12 -34.47
N ASN A 220 4.84 -8.40 -34.46
CA ASN A 220 6.00 -8.71 -35.29
C ASN A 220 6.73 -9.98 -34.85
N ARG A 221 6.81 -10.25 -33.55
CA ARG A 221 7.57 -11.39 -33.02
C ARG A 221 6.75 -12.68 -32.96
N TYR A 222 5.45 -12.60 -32.76
CA TYR A 222 4.60 -13.75 -32.45
C TYR A 222 3.44 -13.96 -33.44
N GLY A 223 3.49 -13.30 -34.61
CA GLY A 223 2.47 -13.45 -35.65
C GLY A 223 1.07 -13.02 -35.18
N GLY A 224 1.00 -12.03 -34.29
CA GLY A 224 -0.25 -11.55 -33.69
C GLY A 224 -0.79 -12.42 -32.55
N ASN A 225 -0.13 -13.51 -32.18
CA ASN A 225 -0.45 -14.23 -30.96
C ASN A 225 0.09 -13.45 -29.76
N TRP A 226 -0.79 -13.07 -28.85
CA TRP A 226 -0.43 -12.49 -27.56
C TRP A 226 0.39 -13.50 -26.74
N LEU A 227 1.71 -13.48 -26.93
CA LEU A 227 2.70 -14.32 -26.26
C LEU A 227 3.64 -13.41 -25.48
N PHE A 228 3.68 -13.63 -24.17
CA PHE A 228 4.26 -12.69 -23.21
C PHE A 228 5.54 -13.22 -22.57
N GLU A 229 6.35 -13.96 -23.31
CA GLU A 229 7.62 -14.54 -22.81
C GLU A 229 8.57 -13.48 -22.22
N HIS A 230 8.42 -12.21 -22.63
CA HIS A 230 9.21 -11.07 -22.17
C HIS A 230 8.53 -10.20 -21.11
N MET A 231 7.26 -10.45 -20.78
CA MET A 231 6.49 -9.71 -19.77
C MET A 231 5.92 -10.68 -18.74
N LEU A 232 6.75 -11.04 -17.77
CA LEU A 232 6.28 -11.76 -16.59
C LEU A 232 5.29 -10.85 -15.84
N PHE A 233 4.21 -11.44 -15.31
CA PHE A 233 3.27 -10.80 -14.39
C PHE A 233 2.35 -9.70 -14.96
N ILE A 234 1.91 -9.74 -16.22
CA ILE A 234 0.98 -8.74 -16.81
C ILE A 234 -0.26 -8.46 -15.94
N TYR A 235 -0.82 -9.52 -15.35
CA TYR A 235 -1.97 -9.42 -14.48
C TYR A 235 -1.72 -8.59 -13.20
N SER A 236 -0.48 -8.23 -12.86
CA SER A 236 -0.17 -7.37 -11.70
C SER A 236 -0.37 -5.87 -11.94
N TRP A 237 -0.48 -5.44 -13.19
CA TRP A 237 -0.59 -4.02 -13.51
C TRP A 237 -1.73 -3.69 -14.49
N ALA A 238 -2.33 -4.69 -15.15
CA ALA A 238 -3.40 -4.47 -16.12
C ALA A 238 -4.55 -3.62 -15.54
N TRP A 239 -4.98 -3.84 -14.30
CA TRP A 239 -6.02 -3.03 -13.66
C TRP A 239 -5.74 -1.51 -13.70
N ARG A 240 -4.48 -1.08 -13.49
CA ARG A 240 -4.08 0.33 -13.58
C ARG A 240 -4.21 0.86 -15.00
N LEU A 241 -3.85 0.06 -15.99
CA LEU A 241 -3.97 0.43 -17.39
C LEU A 241 -5.45 0.61 -17.79
N PHE A 242 -6.33 -0.30 -17.38
CA PHE A 242 -7.78 -0.16 -17.61
C PHE A 242 -8.35 1.06 -16.91
N MET A 243 -7.99 1.29 -15.64
CA MET A 243 -8.38 2.49 -14.90
C MET A 243 -7.96 3.77 -15.63
N VAL A 244 -6.70 3.86 -16.04
CA VAL A 244 -6.16 5.05 -16.70
C VAL A 244 -6.77 5.24 -18.09
N TRP A 245 -6.96 4.18 -18.85
CA TRP A 245 -7.58 4.30 -20.17
C TRP A 245 -9.02 4.83 -20.06
N ASP A 246 -9.82 4.31 -19.13
CA ASP A 246 -11.20 4.79 -18.90
C ASP A 246 -11.26 6.28 -18.47
N LEU A 247 -10.14 6.85 -18.02
CA LEU A 247 -10.02 8.27 -17.66
C LEU A 247 -9.63 9.19 -18.80
N ILE A 248 -9.04 8.65 -19.87
CA ILE A 248 -8.43 9.45 -20.95
C ILE A 248 -8.89 9.04 -22.34
N GLU A 249 -9.72 8.02 -22.49
CA GLU A 249 -10.22 7.53 -23.77
C GLU A 249 -10.93 8.65 -24.56
N GLU A 250 -11.72 9.49 -23.89
CA GLU A 250 -12.43 10.63 -24.48
C GLU A 250 -11.54 11.85 -24.76
N SER A 251 -10.26 11.80 -24.37
CA SER A 251 -9.32 12.90 -24.57
C SER A 251 -9.12 13.22 -26.05
N ASP A 252 -9.07 14.50 -26.39
CA ASP A 252 -8.78 15.01 -27.74
C ASP A 252 -7.33 14.71 -28.20
N ALA A 253 -6.48 14.17 -27.33
CA ALA A 253 -5.13 13.72 -27.66
C ALA A 253 -5.10 12.46 -28.56
N PHE A 254 -6.22 11.75 -28.72
CA PHE A 254 -6.31 10.52 -29.49
C PHE A 254 -7.24 10.65 -30.69
N THR A 255 -6.88 10.01 -31.79
CA THR A 255 -7.77 9.76 -32.93
C THR A 255 -8.60 8.49 -32.70
N ASP A 256 -9.73 8.35 -33.41
CA ASP A 256 -10.57 7.14 -33.29
C ASP A 256 -9.82 5.86 -33.69
N ALA A 257 -8.92 5.95 -34.68
CA ALA A 257 -8.06 4.83 -35.06
C ALA A 257 -7.09 4.44 -33.94
N GLU A 258 -6.53 5.41 -33.21
CA GLU A 258 -5.67 5.15 -32.06
C GLU A 258 -6.47 4.58 -30.89
N ARG A 259 -7.68 5.11 -30.60
CA ARG A 259 -8.58 4.56 -29.58
C ARG A 259 -8.93 3.11 -29.86
N LEU A 260 -9.25 2.79 -31.12
CA LEU A 260 -9.62 1.43 -31.51
C LEU A 260 -8.44 0.48 -31.38
N ARG A 261 -7.23 0.97 -31.72
CA ARG A 261 -5.98 0.22 -31.53
C ARG A 261 -5.73 -0.07 -30.05
N ILE A 262 -5.83 0.92 -29.16
CA ILE A 262 -5.66 0.75 -27.71
C ILE A 262 -6.73 -0.18 -27.12
N THR A 263 -7.99 -0.02 -27.52
CA THR A 263 -9.08 -0.92 -27.11
C THR A 263 -8.79 -2.38 -27.49
N ASN A 264 -8.22 -2.63 -28.66
CA ASN A 264 -7.82 -3.98 -29.07
C ASN A 264 -6.61 -4.51 -28.29
N ILE A 265 -5.68 -3.64 -27.85
CA ILE A 265 -4.62 -4.01 -26.90
C ILE A 265 -5.23 -4.47 -25.57
N LEU A 266 -6.15 -3.67 -25.02
CA LEU A 266 -6.89 -4.02 -23.80
C LEU A 266 -7.66 -5.33 -23.95
N TRP A 267 -8.28 -5.57 -25.11
CA TRP A 267 -9.00 -6.81 -25.38
C TRP A 267 -8.07 -8.02 -25.36
N GLY A 268 -6.89 -7.90 -25.97
CA GLY A 268 -5.84 -8.92 -25.89
C GLY A 268 -5.39 -9.20 -24.45
N LEU A 269 -5.18 -8.14 -23.67
CA LEU A 269 -4.79 -8.24 -22.26
C LEU A 269 -5.91 -8.86 -21.41
N ALA A 270 -7.17 -8.50 -21.62
CA ALA A 270 -8.31 -9.07 -20.92
C ALA A 270 -8.43 -10.58 -21.19
N ASN A 271 -8.27 -11.01 -22.44
CA ASN A 271 -8.23 -12.42 -22.81
C ASN A 271 -7.07 -13.17 -22.13
N TYR A 272 -5.89 -12.54 -22.06
CA TYR A 272 -4.74 -13.12 -21.36
C TYR A 272 -5.01 -13.29 -19.87
N VAL A 273 -5.41 -12.20 -19.19
CA VAL A 273 -5.71 -12.20 -17.75
C VAL A 273 -6.75 -13.27 -17.44
N ALA A 274 -7.85 -13.31 -18.21
CA ALA A 274 -8.91 -14.29 -18.04
C ALA A 274 -8.45 -15.74 -18.29
N GLY A 275 -7.44 -15.94 -19.12
CA GLY A 275 -6.84 -17.25 -19.41
C GLY A 275 -5.79 -17.71 -18.39
N THR A 276 -5.39 -16.87 -17.44
CA THR A 276 -4.40 -17.23 -16.42
C THR A 276 -4.88 -18.36 -15.52
N ARG A 277 -3.94 -19.09 -14.91
CA ARG A 277 -4.23 -20.18 -13.96
C ARG A 277 -5.12 -19.77 -12.78
N TYR A 278 -5.16 -18.48 -12.44
CA TYR A 278 -5.95 -17.96 -11.33
C TYR A 278 -7.46 -18.04 -11.58
N PHE A 279 -7.89 -18.21 -12.83
CA PHE A 279 -9.31 -18.30 -13.23
C PHE A 279 -9.68 -19.67 -13.81
N GLN A 280 -8.88 -20.70 -13.52
CA GLN A 280 -9.11 -22.07 -13.98
C GLN A 280 -9.55 -22.95 -12.80
N GLY A 281 -10.41 -23.93 -13.07
CA GLY A 281 -10.90 -24.87 -12.05
C GLY A 281 -12.06 -24.33 -11.23
N ASP A 282 -12.08 -24.66 -9.93
CA ASP A 282 -13.07 -24.21 -8.96
C ASP A 282 -12.68 -22.86 -8.35
N ALA A 283 -13.69 -22.11 -7.89
CA ALA A 283 -13.44 -20.83 -7.22
C ALA A 283 -12.55 -21.04 -5.98
N PRO A 284 -11.57 -20.16 -5.73
CA PRO A 284 -10.76 -20.27 -4.52
C PRO A 284 -11.67 -20.13 -3.29
N PRO A 285 -11.42 -20.88 -2.19
CA PRO A 285 -12.14 -20.63 -0.95
C PRO A 285 -11.87 -19.20 -0.45
N PRO A 286 -12.86 -18.57 0.22
CA PRO A 286 -12.76 -17.20 0.72
C PRO A 286 -11.88 -17.16 1.96
N GLU A 287 -10.57 -17.07 1.74
CA GLU A 287 -9.54 -16.94 2.76
C GLU A 287 -8.48 -15.96 2.29
N ILE A 288 -7.58 -15.54 3.20
CA ILE A 288 -6.45 -14.69 2.84
C ILE A 288 -5.55 -15.32 1.78
N ARG A 289 -5.02 -14.49 0.88
CA ARG A 289 -4.28 -14.93 -0.30
C ARG A 289 -3.01 -14.13 -0.50
N GLN A 290 -2.16 -14.73 -1.32
CA GLN A 290 -0.87 -14.19 -1.73
C GLN A 290 -1.13 -13.11 -2.78
N ASN A 291 -0.29 -12.07 -2.82
CA ASN A 291 -0.51 -10.88 -3.63
C ASN A 291 -0.88 -11.17 -5.10
N HIS A 292 -0.35 -12.21 -5.75
CA HIS A 292 -0.63 -12.55 -7.14
C HIS A 292 -2.10 -12.91 -7.39
N TRP A 293 -2.79 -13.49 -6.40
CA TRP A 293 -4.23 -13.73 -6.49
C TRP A 293 -5.01 -12.41 -6.49
N THR A 294 -4.65 -11.47 -5.62
CA THR A 294 -5.31 -10.15 -5.57
C THR A 294 -5.00 -9.32 -6.81
N PHE A 295 -3.78 -9.38 -7.34
CA PHE A 295 -3.42 -8.78 -8.62
C PHE A 295 -4.27 -9.32 -9.77
N ALA A 296 -4.35 -10.65 -9.90
CA ALA A 296 -5.17 -11.28 -10.92
C ALA A 296 -6.65 -10.95 -10.73
N GLY A 297 -7.15 -11.01 -9.49
CA GLY A 297 -8.53 -10.68 -9.14
C GLY A 297 -8.90 -9.24 -9.51
N LEU A 298 -8.04 -8.27 -9.15
CA LEU A 298 -8.26 -6.86 -9.47
C LEU A 298 -8.26 -6.64 -10.99
N SER A 299 -7.23 -7.12 -11.69
CA SER A 299 -7.15 -7.04 -13.15
C SER A 299 -8.33 -7.72 -13.83
N GLY A 300 -8.72 -8.91 -13.39
CA GLY A 300 -9.90 -9.61 -13.89
C GLY A 300 -11.18 -8.80 -13.72
N SER A 301 -11.35 -8.13 -12.58
CA SER A 301 -12.53 -7.29 -12.31
C SER A 301 -12.59 -6.02 -13.16
N PHE A 302 -11.46 -5.33 -13.35
CA PHE A 302 -11.39 -4.12 -14.19
C PHE A 302 -11.56 -4.45 -15.67
N CYS A 303 -10.89 -5.50 -16.15
CA CYS A 303 -11.06 -6.01 -17.52
C CYS A 303 -12.52 -6.35 -17.81
N ALA A 304 -13.14 -7.15 -16.92
CA ALA A 304 -14.52 -7.58 -17.06
C ALA A 304 -15.47 -6.38 -17.09
N LYS A 305 -15.36 -5.48 -16.11
CA LYS A 305 -16.22 -4.30 -15.99
C LYS A 305 -16.16 -3.43 -17.25
N TYR A 306 -14.96 -3.09 -17.74
CA TYR A 306 -14.82 -2.24 -18.92
C TYR A 306 -15.51 -2.82 -20.16
N PHE A 307 -15.32 -4.11 -20.45
CA PHE A 307 -15.92 -4.73 -21.64
C PHE A 307 -17.40 -5.08 -21.47
N GLN A 308 -17.85 -5.37 -20.25
CA GLN A 308 -19.27 -5.59 -19.95
C GLN A 308 -20.05 -4.28 -20.04
N ASP A 309 -19.57 -3.21 -19.43
CA ASP A 309 -20.27 -1.93 -19.36
C ASP A 309 -20.32 -1.23 -20.72
N TYR A 310 -19.20 -1.19 -21.45
CA TYR A 310 -19.10 -0.34 -22.66
C TYR A 310 -19.23 -1.09 -23.99
N TYR A 311 -19.04 -2.40 -24.00
CA TYR A 311 -19.08 -3.23 -25.21
C TYR A 311 -20.08 -4.38 -25.14
N GLU A 312 -20.81 -4.53 -24.01
CA GLU A 312 -21.79 -5.59 -23.77
C GLU A 312 -21.23 -7.02 -23.96
N ILE A 313 -19.91 -7.18 -23.79
CA ILE A 313 -19.24 -8.47 -23.99
C ILE A 313 -19.44 -9.35 -22.75
N THR A 314 -19.98 -10.54 -22.98
CA THR A 314 -20.20 -11.58 -21.96
C THR A 314 -19.05 -12.60 -21.92
N GLY A 315 -19.01 -13.48 -20.92
CA GLY A 315 -17.96 -14.51 -20.81
C GLY A 315 -16.90 -14.28 -19.72
N PHE A 316 -17.07 -13.24 -18.88
CA PHE A 316 -16.23 -12.94 -17.73
C PHE A 316 -16.80 -13.44 -16.39
N GLU A 317 -17.87 -14.25 -16.41
CA GLU A 317 -18.60 -14.65 -15.19
C GLU A 317 -17.71 -15.41 -14.21
N THR A 318 -16.78 -16.23 -14.72
CA THR A 318 -15.78 -16.91 -13.90
C THR A 318 -14.81 -15.93 -13.27
N GLN A 319 -14.29 -14.97 -14.04
CA GLN A 319 -13.35 -13.97 -13.55
C GLN A 319 -13.98 -13.12 -12.46
N VAL A 320 -15.20 -12.62 -12.67
CA VAL A 320 -15.94 -11.84 -11.67
C VAL A 320 -16.18 -12.67 -10.40
N ARG A 321 -16.65 -13.91 -10.52
CA ARG A 321 -16.89 -14.79 -9.36
C ARG A 321 -15.61 -15.07 -8.57
N PHE A 322 -14.50 -15.34 -9.25
CA PHE A 322 -13.23 -15.68 -8.59
C PHE A 322 -12.60 -14.45 -7.94
N SER A 323 -12.65 -13.29 -8.61
CA SER A 323 -12.23 -12.01 -8.02
C SER A 323 -13.01 -11.74 -6.74
N GLN A 324 -14.34 -11.89 -6.76
CA GLN A 324 -15.17 -11.72 -5.56
C GLN A 324 -14.73 -12.67 -4.43
N ALA A 325 -14.50 -13.95 -4.72
CA ALA A 325 -14.06 -14.91 -3.71
C ALA A 325 -12.68 -14.58 -3.09
N VAL A 326 -11.75 -14.03 -3.89
CA VAL A 326 -10.44 -13.57 -3.41
C VAL A 326 -10.61 -12.40 -2.43
N PHE A 327 -11.39 -11.38 -2.80
CA PHE A 327 -11.57 -10.20 -1.96
C PHE A 327 -12.52 -10.43 -0.77
N ASP A 328 -13.50 -11.34 -0.87
CA ASP A 328 -14.30 -11.77 0.28
C ASP A 328 -13.44 -12.44 1.35
N GLY A 329 -12.41 -13.20 0.95
CA GLY A 329 -11.46 -13.80 1.87
C GLY A 329 -10.54 -12.78 2.56
N GLN A 330 -10.10 -11.76 1.82
CA GLN A 330 -9.21 -10.72 2.33
C GLN A 330 -9.95 -9.67 3.17
N ALA A 331 -11.25 -9.42 2.93
CA ALA A 331 -12.08 -8.48 3.71
C ALA A 331 -12.12 -8.77 5.23
N GLU A 332 -11.88 -10.03 5.61
CA GLU A 332 -11.89 -10.50 7.01
C GLU A 332 -10.50 -10.45 7.68
N SER A 333 -9.49 -9.84 7.04
CA SER A 333 -8.14 -9.78 7.60
C SER A 333 -7.35 -8.55 7.16
N TYR A 334 -6.78 -7.83 8.12
CA TYR A 334 -5.91 -6.68 7.89
C TYR A 334 -4.63 -7.04 7.12
N LYS A 335 -4.17 -8.29 7.25
CA LYS A 335 -2.94 -8.81 6.63
C LYS A 335 -3.26 -9.95 5.67
N PRO A 336 -2.58 -10.03 4.51
CA PRO A 336 -2.68 -11.17 3.61
C PRO A 336 -1.90 -12.37 4.15
N ASN A 337 -1.78 -13.44 3.36
CA ASN A 337 -0.86 -14.52 3.69
C ASN A 337 0.58 -14.21 3.19
N ASP A 338 0.92 -12.94 2.96
CA ASP A 338 2.28 -12.48 2.69
C ASP A 338 2.89 -11.91 3.99
N ASP A 339 4.10 -12.33 4.33
CA ASP A 339 4.84 -11.86 5.51
C ASP A 339 6.22 -11.29 5.14
N ALA A 340 6.23 -10.30 4.25
CA ALA A 340 7.41 -9.49 3.99
C ALA A 340 7.08 -8.00 4.14
N GLY A 341 7.82 -7.35 5.03
CA GLY A 341 7.68 -5.94 5.40
C GLY A 341 8.51 -5.03 4.51
N GLY A 342 8.84 -3.84 5.01
CA GLY A 342 9.78 -2.93 4.37
C GLY A 342 9.15 -1.75 3.63
N GLY A 343 9.99 -0.74 3.41
CA GLY A 343 9.56 0.59 2.93
C GLY A 343 8.89 0.55 1.58
N TRP A 344 9.65 0.29 0.52
CA TRP A 344 9.17 0.38 -0.85
C TRP A 344 8.56 -0.94 -1.39
N TRP A 345 9.14 -2.09 -1.05
CA TRP A 345 8.78 -3.41 -1.60
C TRP A 345 8.12 -4.36 -0.58
N GLY A 346 7.38 -3.84 0.39
CA GLY A 346 6.68 -4.71 1.34
C GLY A 346 5.48 -5.42 0.74
N TYR A 347 5.56 -6.75 0.65
CA TYR A 347 4.50 -7.58 0.10
C TYR A 347 3.24 -7.58 0.96
N CYS A 348 3.37 -7.38 2.28
CA CYS A 348 2.23 -7.29 3.18
C CYS A 348 1.33 -6.06 2.92
N TRP A 349 1.80 -5.06 2.16
CA TRP A 349 1.02 -3.87 1.83
C TRP A 349 0.07 -4.06 0.64
N LEU A 350 0.41 -4.95 -0.29
CA LEU A 350 -0.20 -5.01 -1.62
C LEU A 350 -1.66 -5.47 -1.58
N ALA A 351 -1.92 -6.63 -0.97
CA ALA A 351 -3.25 -7.22 -0.96
C ALA A 351 -4.29 -6.41 -0.16
N PRO A 352 -3.99 -5.87 1.04
CA PRO A 352 -4.89 -4.96 1.75
C PRO A 352 -5.15 -3.67 0.96
N TYR A 353 -4.14 -3.14 0.26
CA TYR A 353 -4.35 -2.00 -0.63
C TYR A 353 -5.29 -2.35 -1.80
N HIS A 354 -5.11 -3.52 -2.44
CA HIS A 354 -6.04 -3.98 -3.47
C HIS A 354 -7.46 -4.19 -2.93
N GLN A 355 -7.61 -4.64 -1.67
CA GLN A 355 -8.90 -4.76 -1.00
C GLN A 355 -9.61 -3.40 -0.92
N VAL A 356 -8.90 -2.35 -0.48
CA VAL A 356 -9.45 -0.99 -0.41
C VAL A 356 -9.93 -0.51 -1.79
N ILE A 357 -9.13 -0.73 -2.84
CA ILE A 357 -9.54 -0.36 -4.22
C ILE A 357 -10.79 -1.12 -4.65
N TYR A 358 -10.80 -2.44 -4.44
CA TYR A 358 -11.87 -3.31 -4.89
C TYR A 358 -13.20 -2.99 -4.20
N ASP A 359 -13.15 -2.82 -2.88
CA ASP A 359 -14.31 -2.57 -2.03
C ASP A 359 -14.90 -1.18 -2.30
N LEU A 360 -14.08 -0.13 -2.27
CA LEU A 360 -14.57 1.24 -2.46
C LEU A 360 -15.20 1.43 -3.84
N LYS A 361 -14.64 0.84 -4.91
CA LYS A 361 -15.23 0.89 -6.25
C LYS A 361 -16.63 0.26 -6.30
N ARG A 362 -16.95 -0.65 -5.38
CA ARG A 362 -18.22 -1.36 -5.27
C ARG A 362 -19.14 -0.79 -4.18
N ASP A 363 -18.75 0.32 -3.56
CA ASP A 363 -19.40 0.87 -2.36
C ASP A 363 -19.54 -0.17 -1.23
N ASP A 364 -18.61 -1.12 -1.18
CA ASP A 364 -18.46 -2.06 -0.07
C ASP A 364 -17.54 -1.41 0.96
N PHE A 365 -17.97 -1.35 2.21
CA PHE A 365 -17.20 -0.75 3.30
C PHE A 365 -16.81 -1.78 4.35
N ARG A 366 -17.05 -3.08 4.13
CA ARG A 366 -16.83 -4.14 5.13
C ARG A 366 -15.44 -4.08 5.74
N PHE A 367 -14.38 -3.99 4.92
CA PHE A 367 -12.98 -3.92 5.37
C PHE A 367 -12.66 -2.67 6.23
N LEU A 368 -13.42 -1.58 6.05
CA LEU A 368 -13.30 -0.35 6.81
C LEU A 368 -14.16 -0.40 8.09
N GLU A 369 -15.42 -0.84 7.97
CA GLU A 369 -16.41 -0.93 9.04
C GLU A 369 -16.03 -1.96 10.11
N ASN A 370 -15.46 -3.10 9.70
CA ASN A 370 -14.99 -4.14 10.62
C ASN A 370 -13.61 -3.83 11.24
N GLY A 371 -13.01 -2.68 10.92
CA GLY A 371 -11.75 -2.21 11.51
C GLY A 371 -10.48 -2.87 10.96
N GLN A 372 -10.55 -3.65 9.88
CA GLN A 372 -9.34 -4.25 9.30
C GLN A 372 -8.42 -3.19 8.69
N LEU A 373 -8.94 -2.15 8.02
CA LEU A 373 -8.12 -1.02 7.56
C LEU A 373 -7.42 -0.30 8.72
N ARG A 374 -8.12 -0.08 9.84
CA ARG A 374 -7.53 0.51 11.05
C ARG A 374 -6.37 -0.32 11.56
N THR A 375 -6.58 -1.63 11.67
CA THR A 375 -5.57 -2.58 12.15
C THR A 375 -4.39 -2.64 11.20
N PHE A 376 -4.63 -2.58 9.90
CA PHE A 376 -3.59 -2.55 8.86
C PHE A 376 -2.75 -1.27 8.91
N ALA A 377 -3.39 -0.11 9.06
CA ALA A 377 -2.70 1.17 9.23
C ALA A 377 -1.86 1.20 10.51
N ASP A 378 -2.41 0.71 11.63
CA ASP A 378 -1.68 0.58 12.90
C ASP A 378 -0.51 -0.39 12.77
N TYR A 379 -0.70 -1.53 12.08
CA TYR A 379 0.35 -2.50 11.79
C TYR A 379 1.53 -1.88 11.03
N GLY A 380 1.25 -1.08 9.98
CA GLY A 380 2.27 -0.35 9.25
C GLY A 380 3.08 0.63 10.11
N ILE A 381 2.43 1.29 11.08
CA ILE A 381 3.12 2.16 12.05
C ILE A 381 3.93 1.34 13.05
N GLN A 382 3.36 0.24 13.56
CA GLN A 382 4.01 -0.67 14.51
C GLN A 382 5.33 -1.19 13.95
N VAL A 383 5.35 -1.66 12.71
CA VAL A 383 6.55 -2.24 12.08
C VAL A 383 7.46 -1.20 11.41
N THR A 384 7.32 0.09 11.73
CA THR A 384 8.23 1.16 11.30
C THR A 384 9.09 1.62 12.47
N ASP A 385 10.41 1.66 12.29
CA ASP A 385 11.31 2.06 13.38
C ASP A 385 11.33 3.58 13.64
N ASN A 386 12.00 4.01 14.72
CA ASN A 386 12.12 5.43 15.10
C ASN A 386 12.87 6.32 14.09
N LEU A 387 13.46 5.75 13.04
CA LEU A 387 14.08 6.52 11.95
C LEU A 387 13.07 6.84 10.84
N GLY A 388 11.82 6.39 10.98
CA GLY A 388 10.77 6.53 9.96
C GLY A 388 10.88 5.49 8.85
N VAL A 389 11.55 4.36 9.10
CA VAL A 389 11.81 3.31 8.10
C VAL A 389 11.03 2.05 8.43
N PRO A 390 10.12 1.57 7.55
CA PRO A 390 9.47 0.28 7.73
C PRO A 390 10.49 -0.86 7.74
N VAL A 391 10.39 -1.77 8.71
CA VAL A 391 11.37 -2.83 8.95
C VAL A 391 11.37 -3.86 7.82
N SER A 392 12.58 -4.23 7.37
CA SER A 392 12.83 -5.24 6.34
C SER A 392 12.87 -6.64 6.95
N PHE A 393 11.74 -7.34 6.97
CA PHE A 393 11.61 -8.77 7.28
C PHE A 393 10.99 -9.50 6.08
N GLY A 394 11.19 -10.82 5.99
CA GLY A 394 10.82 -11.60 4.80
C GLY A 394 11.61 -11.19 3.55
N ASP A 395 11.05 -11.47 2.37
CA ASP A 395 11.68 -11.26 1.06
C ASP A 395 11.94 -9.77 0.74
N MET A 396 13.14 -9.29 1.07
CA MET A 396 13.56 -7.89 0.91
C MET A 396 14.98 -7.75 0.34
N TRP A 397 15.21 -6.69 -0.45
CA TRP A 397 16.51 -6.42 -1.11
C TRP A 397 17.30 -5.23 -0.55
N SER A 398 16.67 -4.35 0.24
CA SER A 398 17.36 -3.22 0.89
C SER A 398 16.79 -2.88 2.27
N TYR A 399 17.66 -2.33 3.14
CA TYR A 399 17.29 -1.79 4.46
C TYR A 399 16.63 -0.40 4.37
N ILE A 400 17.02 0.41 3.37
CA ILE A 400 16.52 1.76 3.10
C ILE A 400 16.48 1.90 1.57
N GLU A 401 15.31 2.13 0.99
CA GLU A 401 15.20 2.43 -0.44
C GLU A 401 14.80 3.89 -0.64
N PRO A 402 15.64 4.75 -1.24
CA PRO A 402 15.12 5.86 -2.01
C PRO A 402 14.49 5.30 -3.29
N GLY A 403 13.19 5.56 -3.49
CA GLY A 403 12.44 5.12 -4.67
C GLY A 403 13.20 5.42 -5.98
N ARG A 404 13.51 4.37 -6.75
CA ARG A 404 14.31 4.48 -7.99
C ARG A 404 13.49 4.78 -9.24
N TYR A 405 12.16 4.60 -9.22
CA TYR A 405 11.40 4.37 -10.47
C TYR A 405 10.08 5.12 -10.66
N ALA A 406 9.84 6.24 -9.99
CA ALA A 406 8.88 7.24 -10.47
C ALA A 406 9.33 8.65 -10.04
N VAL A 407 9.27 9.63 -10.95
CA VAL A 407 9.69 11.02 -10.68
C VAL A 407 9.01 11.57 -9.42
N ALA A 408 7.74 11.25 -9.20
CA ALA A 408 6.93 11.67 -8.05
C ALA A 408 7.19 10.89 -6.73
N LEU A 409 8.02 9.84 -6.77
CA LEU A 409 8.30 8.94 -5.65
C LEU A 409 9.80 8.82 -5.33
N LYS A 410 10.65 9.63 -5.98
CA LYS A 410 12.07 9.76 -5.64
C LYS A 410 12.19 10.14 -4.15
N ASN A 411 13.04 9.44 -3.41
CA ASN A 411 13.42 9.71 -2.01
C ASN A 411 12.37 9.47 -0.91
N LYS A 412 11.35 8.64 -1.13
CA LYS A 412 10.38 8.27 -0.09
C LYS A 412 10.77 6.96 0.61
N THR A 413 10.66 6.93 1.94
CA THR A 413 10.92 5.77 2.81
C THR A 413 9.71 4.83 2.96
N ILE A 414 8.53 5.28 2.56
CA ILE A 414 7.24 4.56 2.62
C ILE A 414 6.72 4.20 1.22
N SER A 415 6.07 3.04 1.09
CA SER A 415 5.40 2.59 -0.14
C SER A 415 4.17 3.44 -0.45
N LEU A 416 3.76 3.42 -1.73
CA LEU A 416 2.52 4.07 -2.15
C LEU A 416 1.31 3.43 -1.46
N GLU A 417 1.31 2.11 -1.35
CA GLU A 417 0.24 1.31 -0.75
C GLU A 417 0.02 1.68 0.72
N LEU A 418 1.10 1.76 1.51
CA LEU A 418 0.98 2.14 2.91
C LEU A 418 0.60 3.62 3.07
N ALA A 419 1.15 4.51 2.24
CA ALA A 419 0.76 5.92 2.23
C ALA A 419 -0.73 6.10 1.91
N MET A 420 -1.26 5.37 0.92
CA MET A 420 -2.67 5.39 0.57
C MET A 420 -3.55 4.81 1.67
N ALA A 421 -3.11 3.75 2.35
CA ALA A 421 -3.82 3.18 3.48
C ALA A 421 -3.91 4.16 4.66
N LEU A 422 -2.82 4.87 4.98
CA LEU A 422 -2.80 5.90 6.03
C LEU A 422 -3.75 7.06 5.70
N CYS A 423 -3.74 7.56 4.47
CA CYS A 423 -4.66 8.63 4.05
C CYS A 423 -6.13 8.16 4.07
N THR A 424 -6.42 6.95 3.58
CA THR A 424 -7.77 6.38 3.59
C THR A 424 -8.26 6.16 5.02
N ALA A 425 -7.41 5.66 5.91
CA ALA A 425 -7.72 5.49 7.33
C ALA A 425 -7.97 6.85 8.00
N ALA A 426 -7.15 7.87 7.71
CA ALA A 426 -7.38 9.23 8.21
C ALA A 426 -8.73 9.79 7.78
N TRP A 427 -9.08 9.65 6.50
CA TRP A 427 -10.36 10.11 5.97
C TRP A 427 -11.55 9.40 6.62
N TYR A 428 -11.53 8.06 6.62
CA TYR A 428 -12.69 7.27 7.04
C TYR A 428 -12.91 7.29 8.55
N TYR A 429 -11.82 7.25 9.33
CA TYR A 429 -11.90 7.22 10.80
C TYR A 429 -11.79 8.61 11.45
N GLU A 430 -11.60 9.66 10.65
CA GLU A 430 -11.36 11.03 11.11
C GLU A 430 -10.23 11.14 12.14
N ASP A 431 -9.17 10.37 11.93
CA ASP A 431 -8.03 10.28 12.86
C ASP A 431 -6.75 10.84 12.22
N GLY A 432 -6.39 12.06 12.63
CA GLY A 432 -5.19 12.74 12.13
C GLY A 432 -3.87 12.11 12.56
N SER A 433 -3.86 11.08 13.41
CA SER A 433 -2.63 10.35 13.77
C SER A 433 -2.05 9.55 12.61
N TYR A 434 -2.88 9.14 11.65
CA TYR A 434 -2.40 8.52 10.41
C TYR A 434 -1.70 9.50 9.48
N LEU A 435 -2.14 10.76 9.45
CA LEU A 435 -1.48 11.82 8.68
C LEU A 435 -0.17 12.26 9.35
N TRP A 436 -0.15 12.28 10.68
CA TRP A 436 1.10 12.46 11.42
C TRP A 436 2.09 11.33 11.12
N ALA A 437 1.63 10.08 11.09
CA ALA A 437 2.47 8.93 10.79
C ALA A 437 3.01 8.98 9.36
N LEU A 438 2.18 9.39 8.38
CA LEU A 438 2.62 9.63 7.01
C LEU A 438 3.80 10.61 6.95
N ASP A 439 3.69 11.76 7.63
CA ASP A 439 4.76 12.75 7.69
C ASP A 439 6.02 12.20 8.39
N TRP A 440 5.84 11.53 9.53
CA TRP A 440 6.92 10.94 10.33
C TRP A 440 7.72 9.89 9.55
N MET A 441 7.04 9.13 8.68
CA MET A 441 7.64 8.16 7.76
C MET A 441 8.23 8.80 6.49
N GLY A 442 8.30 10.13 6.38
CA GLY A 442 8.79 10.82 5.19
C GLY A 442 7.90 10.66 3.95
N GLY A 443 6.63 10.28 4.15
CA GLY A 443 5.63 10.16 3.10
C GLY A 443 5.05 11.51 2.69
N THR A 444 4.42 11.54 1.52
CA THR A 444 3.60 12.66 1.09
C THR A 444 2.30 12.14 0.48
N PRO A 445 1.19 12.91 0.60
CA PRO A 445 -0.05 12.55 -0.06
C PRO A 445 0.11 12.46 -1.58
N TYR A 446 -0.78 11.72 -2.22
CA TYR A 446 -0.81 11.52 -3.67
C TYR A 446 -2.24 11.71 -4.19
N PRO A 447 -2.47 12.24 -5.41
CA PRO A 447 -3.82 12.33 -5.97
C PRO A 447 -4.48 10.94 -6.00
N GLY A 448 -5.65 10.80 -5.38
CA GLY A 448 -6.33 9.50 -5.26
C GLY A 448 -6.15 8.79 -3.92
N CYS A 449 -5.43 9.37 -2.97
CA CYS A 449 -5.20 8.76 -1.65
C CYS A 449 -6.30 9.03 -0.61
N TYR A 450 -7.38 9.74 -0.97
CA TYR A 450 -8.44 10.18 -0.04
C TYR A 450 -7.92 11.12 1.05
N TYR A 451 -7.08 12.10 0.69
CA TYR A 451 -6.51 12.98 1.69
C TYR A 451 -7.57 13.93 2.27
N ARG A 452 -7.75 13.88 3.60
CA ARG A 452 -8.56 14.84 4.37
C ARG A 452 -7.66 15.62 5.31
N ALA A 453 -7.76 16.94 5.32
CA ALA A 453 -6.94 17.77 6.20
C ALA A 453 -7.45 17.69 7.64
N LEU A 454 -6.73 16.95 8.49
CA LEU A 454 -7.03 16.76 9.91
C LEU A 454 -5.88 17.25 10.80
N PRO A 455 -6.15 17.68 12.05
CA PRO A 455 -5.10 17.98 13.02
C PRO A 455 -4.21 16.76 13.26
N LYS A 456 -2.91 16.92 13.01
CA LYS A 456 -1.91 15.85 13.14
C LYS A 456 -1.48 15.68 14.59
N GLN A 457 -1.42 14.45 15.07
CA GLN A 457 -1.00 14.09 16.43
C GLN A 457 -0.32 12.72 16.45
N ALA A 458 0.67 12.52 17.32
CA ALA A 458 1.35 11.23 17.41
C ALA A 458 0.37 10.11 17.83
N PRO A 459 0.52 8.87 17.33
CA PRO A 459 -0.32 7.75 17.70
C PRO A 459 0.14 7.15 19.03
N ASP A 460 -0.09 7.85 20.15
CA ASP A 460 0.36 7.47 21.50
C ASP A 460 -0.09 6.05 21.91
N ARG A 461 -1.16 5.53 21.30
CA ARG A 461 -1.63 4.14 21.50
C ARG A 461 -0.59 3.07 21.09
N LEU A 462 0.41 3.45 20.31
CA LEU A 462 1.50 2.58 19.81
C LEU A 462 2.84 2.86 20.50
N ASP A 463 2.85 3.70 21.55
CA ASP A 463 4.00 3.87 22.45
C ASP A 463 4.05 2.75 23.51
N GLY A 464 5.24 2.36 23.94
CA GLY A 464 5.48 1.29 24.88
C GLY A 464 5.49 -0.09 24.24
N ILE A 465 4.72 -1.02 24.79
CA ILE A 465 4.59 -2.38 24.27
C ILE A 465 3.36 -2.47 23.37
N SER A 466 3.55 -2.95 22.15
CA SER A 466 2.47 -3.15 21.19
C SER A 466 2.57 -4.53 20.55
N VAL A 467 1.45 -5.22 20.41
CA VAL A 467 1.36 -6.56 19.81
C VAL A 467 0.42 -6.49 18.61
N ALA A 468 0.93 -6.82 17.43
CA ALA A 468 0.10 -6.97 16.25
C ALA A 468 -0.78 -8.22 16.41
N PRO A 469 -2.12 -8.09 16.28
CA PRO A 469 -3.04 -9.15 16.63
C PRO A 469 -2.99 -10.32 15.64
N PHE A 470 -3.04 -11.56 16.13
CA PHE A 470 -3.19 -12.72 15.26
C PHE A 470 -4.67 -13.08 15.09
N ASN A 471 -5.30 -12.54 14.04
CA ASN A 471 -6.73 -12.73 13.84
C ASN A 471 -7.09 -14.17 13.42
N ARG A 472 -8.40 -14.48 13.45
CA ARG A 472 -8.89 -15.82 13.12
C ARG A 472 -8.57 -16.24 11.68
N SER A 473 -8.52 -15.29 10.74
CA SER A 473 -8.26 -15.54 9.32
C SER A 473 -6.81 -16.01 9.10
N LEU A 474 -5.83 -15.34 9.74
CA LEU A 474 -4.43 -15.74 9.77
C LEU A 474 -4.27 -17.13 10.39
N TYR A 475 -4.89 -17.35 11.56
CA TYR A 475 -4.83 -18.63 12.26
C TYR A 475 -5.42 -19.79 11.46
N ALA A 476 -6.62 -19.60 10.89
CA ALA A 476 -7.26 -20.61 10.07
C ALA A 476 -6.49 -20.91 8.78
N TRP A 477 -5.78 -19.92 8.22
CA TRP A 477 -4.88 -20.16 7.10
C TRP A 477 -3.73 -21.06 7.51
N VAL A 478 -3.08 -20.79 8.66
CA VAL A 478 -2.00 -21.63 9.19
C VAL A 478 -2.48 -23.06 9.45
N GLU A 479 -3.60 -23.24 10.15
CA GLU A 479 -4.19 -24.57 10.42
C GLU A 479 -4.36 -25.42 9.15
N ARG A 480 -4.70 -24.78 8.02
CA ARG A 480 -4.97 -25.46 6.75
C ARG A 480 -3.74 -25.67 5.87
N HIS A 481 -2.77 -24.76 5.91
CA HIS A 481 -1.71 -24.70 4.89
C HIS A 481 -0.32 -25.03 5.39
N THR A 482 -0.07 -25.03 6.69
CA THR A 482 1.25 -25.39 7.22
C THR A 482 1.36 -26.87 7.55
N ARG A 483 2.57 -27.40 7.44
CA ARG A 483 2.85 -28.79 7.82
C ARG A 483 2.69 -28.95 9.32
N GLY A 484 1.73 -29.77 9.74
CA GLY A 484 1.41 -29.98 11.16
C GLY A 484 0.39 -28.99 11.74
N GLY A 485 -0.10 -28.04 10.93
CA GLY A 485 -1.09 -27.04 11.35
C GLY A 485 -0.54 -26.01 12.34
N ALA A 486 -1.43 -25.38 13.10
CA ALA A 486 -1.04 -24.42 14.14
C ALA A 486 -0.44 -25.15 15.35
N ASN A 487 0.79 -24.78 15.71
CA ASN A 487 1.53 -25.38 16.83
C ASN A 487 1.29 -24.67 18.18
N VAL A 488 0.56 -23.56 18.19
CA VAL A 488 0.19 -22.80 19.40
C VAL A 488 -1.30 -22.49 19.40
N PRO A 489 -1.95 -22.34 20.56
CA PRO A 489 -3.33 -21.85 20.66
C PRO A 489 -3.50 -20.44 20.08
N VAL A 490 -4.68 -20.13 19.56
CA VAL A 490 -4.95 -18.83 18.91
C VAL A 490 -4.79 -17.64 19.84
N GLU A 491 -5.11 -17.81 21.12
CA GLU A 491 -5.00 -16.81 22.17
C GLU A 491 -3.55 -16.45 22.56
N GLU A 492 -2.59 -17.28 22.14
CA GLU A 492 -1.15 -17.06 22.36
C GLU A 492 -0.42 -16.67 21.08
N ALA A 493 -1.06 -16.83 19.91
CA ALA A 493 -0.48 -16.44 18.64
C ALA A 493 -0.43 -14.91 18.52
N PHE A 494 0.65 -14.40 17.96
CA PHE A 494 0.84 -12.98 17.65
C PHE A 494 1.58 -12.86 16.32
N ASP A 495 1.41 -11.74 15.62
CA ASP A 495 2.12 -11.52 14.36
C ASP A 495 3.49 -10.89 14.60
N LYS A 496 3.50 -9.73 15.27
CA LYS A 496 4.70 -8.96 15.58
C LYS A 496 4.60 -8.37 16.98
N LEU A 497 5.71 -8.28 17.68
CA LEU A 497 5.82 -7.66 19.00
C LEU A 497 6.78 -6.48 18.93
N VAL A 498 6.34 -5.31 19.38
CA VAL A 498 7.10 -4.05 19.33
C VAL A 498 7.32 -3.52 20.74
N LEU A 499 8.54 -3.10 21.02
CA LEU A 499 8.92 -2.34 22.21
C LEU A 499 9.45 -0.98 21.74
N ARG A 500 8.73 0.10 22.02
CA ARG A 500 9.03 1.46 21.57
C ARG A 500 9.02 2.45 22.74
N GLY A 501 10.09 3.22 22.90
CA GLY A 501 10.23 4.24 23.96
C GLY A 501 9.55 5.58 23.69
N GLY A 502 9.16 5.80 22.44
CA GLY A 502 8.57 7.00 21.87
C GLY A 502 8.84 7.01 20.36
N PHE A 503 8.51 8.11 19.68
CA PHE A 503 8.68 8.23 18.23
C PHE A 503 9.86 9.10 17.80
N ASP A 504 10.60 9.65 18.77
CA ASP A 504 11.79 10.44 18.45
C ASP A 504 12.91 9.52 17.95
N ARG A 505 13.74 10.04 17.05
CA ARG A 505 14.84 9.27 16.44
C ARG A 505 15.81 8.68 17.47
N ASP A 506 15.89 9.28 18.65
CA ASP A 506 16.76 8.86 19.74
C ASP A 506 16.12 7.84 20.69
N ASP A 507 14.81 7.58 20.59
CA ASP A 507 14.10 6.61 21.43
C ASP A 507 14.42 5.17 21.01
N GLU A 508 14.27 4.21 21.93
CA GLU A 508 14.40 2.79 21.64
C GLU A 508 13.25 2.28 20.76
N TYR A 509 13.59 1.38 19.83
CA TYR A 509 12.64 0.56 19.09
C TYR A 509 13.22 -0.85 18.91
N LEU A 510 12.43 -1.87 19.21
CA LEU A 510 12.74 -3.28 18.96
C LEU A 510 11.51 -3.97 18.34
N LEU A 511 11.71 -4.68 17.23
CA LEU A 511 10.70 -5.54 16.59
C LEU A 511 11.10 -7.01 16.72
N LEU A 512 10.19 -7.85 17.22
CA LEU A 512 10.33 -9.30 17.32
C LEU A 512 9.25 -9.99 16.49
N ASP A 513 9.63 -11.03 15.74
CA ASP A 513 8.72 -11.78 14.87
C ASP A 513 7.95 -12.88 15.61
N GLY A 514 6.66 -13.02 15.33
CA GLY A 514 5.77 -14.04 15.86
C GLY A 514 5.50 -15.21 14.92
N THR A 515 6.00 -15.18 13.68
CA THR A 515 5.69 -16.21 12.68
C THR A 515 6.93 -16.71 11.95
N SER A 516 6.89 -17.94 11.45
CA SER A 516 7.93 -18.55 10.60
C SER A 516 7.32 -19.15 9.34
N THR A 517 6.24 -18.53 8.86
CA THR A 517 5.39 -19.08 7.79
C THR A 517 4.94 -17.98 6.84
N PHE A 518 3.85 -18.22 6.10
CA PHE A 518 3.31 -17.34 5.07
C PHE A 518 4.18 -17.25 3.80
N ALA A 519 3.60 -16.73 2.72
CA ALA A 519 4.32 -16.42 1.50
C ALA A 519 5.27 -15.25 1.75
N HIS A 520 6.42 -15.25 1.09
CA HIS A 520 7.47 -14.23 1.25
C HIS A 520 8.04 -14.06 2.66
N GLY A 521 7.51 -14.77 3.67
CA GLY A 521 8.08 -14.84 5.02
C GLY A 521 9.26 -15.79 5.11
N HIS A 522 10.07 -15.62 6.15
CA HIS A 522 11.24 -16.46 6.41
C HIS A 522 10.99 -17.40 7.60
N GLU A 523 11.96 -18.26 7.88
CA GLU A 523 12.00 -19.08 9.10
C GLU A 523 12.73 -18.30 10.19
N ASP A 524 12.12 -17.18 10.60
CA ASP A 524 12.70 -16.18 11.48
C ASP A 524 11.99 -16.08 12.84
N GLY A 525 10.69 -16.37 12.94
CA GLY A 525 9.91 -16.42 14.19
C GLY A 525 10.69 -16.55 15.51
N ASN A 526 10.47 -15.59 16.41
CA ASN A 526 11.19 -15.34 17.66
C ASN A 526 12.58 -14.67 17.49
N SER A 527 12.99 -14.37 16.26
CA SER A 527 14.07 -13.45 15.91
C SER A 527 13.79 -12.00 16.33
N ILE A 528 14.86 -11.20 16.39
CA ILE A 528 14.74 -9.74 16.50
C ILE A 528 15.05 -9.14 15.13
N GLU A 529 14.01 -8.61 14.48
CA GLU A 529 14.04 -8.12 13.11
C GLU A 529 14.76 -6.76 12.98
N ARG A 530 14.58 -5.93 14.00
CA ARG A 530 15.17 -4.59 14.06
C ARG A 530 15.38 -4.17 15.49
N LEU A 531 16.51 -3.50 15.73
CA LEU A 531 16.70 -2.67 16.90
C LEU A 531 17.27 -1.32 16.45
N THR A 532 16.53 -0.23 16.72
CA THR A 532 17.04 1.12 16.56
C THR A 532 17.07 1.84 17.90
N TRP A 533 18.11 2.63 18.11
CA TRP A 533 18.24 3.47 19.30
C TRP A 533 19.29 4.54 19.06
N LYS A 534 19.07 5.77 19.54
CA LYS A 534 20.00 6.91 19.41
C LYS A 534 20.33 7.27 17.95
N GLY A 535 19.32 7.29 17.09
CA GLY A 535 19.46 7.65 15.69
C GLY A 535 20.24 6.63 14.86
N ARG A 536 20.37 5.38 15.31
CA ARG A 536 21.14 4.31 14.66
C ARG A 536 20.34 3.03 14.56
N MET A 537 20.60 2.27 13.48
CA MET A 537 20.09 0.92 13.27
C MET A 537 21.15 -0.09 13.71
N TRP A 538 20.93 -0.77 14.83
CA TRP A 538 21.93 -1.67 15.41
C TRP A 538 21.77 -3.12 14.97
N LEU A 539 20.54 -3.64 15.11
CA LEU A 539 20.17 -4.96 14.61
C LEU A 539 19.32 -4.82 13.37
N ALA A 540 19.59 -5.65 12.37
CA ALA A 540 18.95 -5.53 11.07
C ALA A 540 18.81 -6.85 10.32
N GLU A 541 17.57 -7.12 9.89
CA GLU A 541 17.24 -8.19 8.95
C GLU A 541 17.17 -7.66 7.52
N LEU A 542 17.65 -8.49 6.59
CA LEU A 542 17.54 -8.29 5.15
C LEU A 542 18.02 -9.53 4.41
N ASP A 543 17.09 -10.19 3.72
CA ASP A 543 17.41 -11.16 2.70
C ASP A 543 16.22 -11.37 1.75
N TYR A 544 16.46 -11.91 0.56
CA TYR A 544 15.40 -12.28 -0.38
C TYR A 544 15.36 -13.79 -0.67
N ILE A 545 16.47 -14.50 -0.41
CA ILE A 545 16.64 -15.91 -0.80
C ILE A 545 16.94 -16.75 0.42
N TRP A 546 17.74 -16.23 1.36
CA TRP A 546 18.29 -16.96 2.48
C TRP A 546 17.35 -16.98 3.70
N LYS A 547 16.21 -17.64 3.55
CA LYS A 547 15.11 -17.69 4.53
C LYS A 547 15.32 -18.53 5.80
N ARG A 548 16.52 -19.06 6.06
CA ARG A 548 16.74 -20.06 7.14
C ARG A 548 17.20 -19.39 8.43
N PRO A 549 16.96 -19.97 9.63
CA PRO A 549 17.23 -19.34 10.93
C PRO A 549 18.66 -18.83 11.12
N ARG A 550 19.64 -19.45 10.44
CA ARG A 550 21.06 -19.05 10.47
C ARG A 550 21.35 -17.67 9.88
N HIS A 551 20.39 -17.10 9.16
CA HIS A 551 20.49 -15.80 8.51
C HIS A 551 19.76 -14.71 9.28
N HIS A 552 19.32 -14.99 10.52
CA HIS A 552 18.54 -14.07 11.34
C HIS A 552 19.16 -13.91 12.74
N SER A 553 18.75 -12.87 13.48
CA SER A 553 19.09 -12.64 14.89
C SER A 553 18.30 -13.58 15.82
N SER A 554 18.60 -14.88 15.68
CA SER A 554 17.79 -16.00 16.14
C SER A 554 18.64 -17.09 16.82
N VAL A 555 17.99 -18.18 17.23
CA VAL A 555 18.66 -19.41 17.69
C VAL A 555 18.55 -20.50 16.63
N VAL A 556 19.68 -21.12 16.31
CA VAL A 556 19.75 -22.30 15.44
C VAL A 556 19.92 -23.54 16.31
N SER A 557 19.04 -24.53 16.11
CA SER A 557 19.18 -25.86 16.68
C SER A 557 19.56 -26.86 15.59
N ILE A 558 20.67 -27.57 15.78
CA ILE A 558 21.05 -28.75 14.99
C ILE A 558 20.99 -29.95 15.94
N CYS A 559 20.04 -30.85 15.73
CA CYS A 559 19.78 -32.00 16.59
C CYS A 559 20.13 -33.28 15.82
N GLY A 560 21.01 -34.12 16.36
CA GLY A 560 21.44 -35.36 15.71
C GLY A 560 22.11 -35.15 14.34
N GLY A 561 22.67 -33.96 14.10
CA GLY A 561 23.27 -33.58 12.82
C GLY A 561 22.28 -33.06 11.77
N GLU A 562 20.99 -32.92 12.11
CA GLU A 562 19.94 -32.46 11.21
C GLU A 562 19.33 -31.11 11.65
N THR A 563 18.81 -30.39 10.66
CA THR A 563 18.01 -29.17 10.83
C THR A 563 16.64 -29.40 10.22
N VAL A 564 15.58 -28.97 10.89
CA VAL A 564 14.20 -29.00 10.38
C VAL A 564 13.66 -27.59 10.16
N GLU A 565 12.53 -27.50 9.46
CA GLU A 565 11.74 -26.27 9.35
C GLU A 565 11.27 -25.82 10.75
N MET A 566 11.26 -24.50 10.99
CA MET A 566 10.74 -23.96 12.24
C MET A 566 9.24 -24.21 12.38
N PRO A 567 8.73 -24.41 13.61
CA PRO A 567 7.30 -24.37 13.88
C PRO A 567 6.68 -23.04 13.39
N PRO A 568 5.48 -23.06 12.78
CA PRO A 568 4.97 -21.91 12.04
C PRO A 568 4.64 -20.68 12.91
N LEU A 569 4.30 -20.88 14.19
CA LEU A 569 3.89 -19.82 15.10
C LEU A 569 4.71 -19.82 16.40
N VAL A 570 4.90 -18.62 16.93
CA VAL A 570 5.50 -18.37 18.25
C VAL A 570 4.40 -18.06 19.25
N ALA A 571 4.49 -18.60 20.46
CA ALA A 571 3.55 -18.31 21.54
C ALA A 571 4.02 -17.09 22.34
N LEU A 572 3.19 -16.06 22.46
CA LEU A 572 3.37 -14.98 23.43
C LEU A 572 2.79 -15.41 24.79
N ARG A 573 3.68 -15.71 25.74
CA ARG A 573 3.29 -16.16 27.10
C ARG A 573 3.09 -15.00 28.07
N TRP A 574 3.82 -13.91 27.87
CA TRP A 574 3.76 -12.75 28.73
C TRP A 574 4.22 -11.50 27.97
N ALA A 575 3.57 -10.37 28.25
CA ALA A 575 3.90 -9.05 27.72
C ALA A 575 3.33 -7.99 28.67
N GLU A 576 4.18 -7.36 29.49
CA GLU A 576 3.70 -6.39 30.48
C GLU A 576 4.78 -5.36 30.86
N THR A 577 4.34 -4.15 31.21
CA THR A 577 5.20 -3.06 31.68
C THR A 577 5.04 -2.83 33.18
N PHE A 578 6.16 -2.86 33.90
CA PHE A 578 6.29 -2.58 35.33
C PHE A 578 7.18 -1.33 35.53
N GLY A 579 6.56 -0.15 35.57
CA GLY A 579 7.26 1.12 35.71
C GLY A 579 8.23 1.37 34.54
N ARG A 580 9.54 1.34 34.80
CA ARG A 580 10.59 1.54 33.79
C ARG A 580 11.02 0.26 33.08
N THR A 581 10.47 -0.89 33.45
CA THR A 581 10.88 -2.17 32.89
C THR A 581 9.70 -2.83 32.20
N THR A 582 9.87 -3.21 30.94
CA THR A 582 8.92 -4.07 30.23
C THR A 582 9.49 -5.48 30.16
N PHE A 583 8.67 -6.49 30.42
CA PHE A 583 9.03 -7.89 30.30
C PHE A 583 8.15 -8.59 29.28
N THR A 584 8.78 -9.35 28.38
CA THR A 584 8.08 -10.21 27.42
C THR A 584 8.68 -11.61 27.46
N ARG A 585 7.82 -12.62 27.29
CA ARG A 585 8.21 -14.03 27.14
C ARG A 585 7.54 -14.62 25.91
N THR A 586 8.36 -15.09 24.99
CA THR A 586 7.94 -15.77 23.76
C THR A 586 8.50 -17.19 23.72
N VAL A 587 7.78 -18.13 23.12
CA VAL A 587 8.17 -19.55 23.08
C VAL A 587 7.93 -20.13 21.69
N VAL A 588 8.95 -20.78 21.14
CA VAL A 588 8.87 -21.65 19.97
C VAL A 588 8.84 -23.11 20.47
N PRO A 589 7.65 -23.74 20.57
CA PRO A 589 7.55 -25.09 21.11
C PRO A 589 7.97 -26.14 20.07
N GLY A 590 8.71 -27.16 20.49
CA GLY A 590 9.08 -28.30 19.64
C GLY A 590 9.97 -27.95 18.44
N TYR A 591 10.79 -26.91 18.54
CA TYR A 591 11.77 -26.53 17.52
C TYR A 591 12.97 -27.48 17.52
N ASN A 592 13.04 -28.37 16.52
CA ASN A 592 14.14 -29.32 16.31
C ASN A 592 14.62 -30.03 17.59
N GLY A 593 13.70 -30.69 18.29
CA GLY A 593 13.99 -31.45 19.52
C GLY A 593 14.10 -30.60 20.79
N LEU A 594 13.77 -29.30 20.77
CA LEU A 594 13.77 -28.45 21.97
C LEU A 594 12.60 -27.46 22.02
N ASP A 595 12.28 -26.93 23.19
CA ASP A 595 11.50 -25.69 23.31
C ASP A 595 12.48 -24.52 23.44
N TRP A 596 12.30 -23.49 22.61
CA TRP A 596 13.08 -22.25 22.69
C TRP A 596 12.23 -21.14 23.30
N THR A 597 12.59 -20.70 24.49
CA THR A 597 11.99 -19.53 25.16
C THR A 597 12.91 -18.33 25.04
N ARG A 598 12.38 -17.16 24.67
CA ARG A 598 13.08 -15.88 24.69
C ARG A 598 12.40 -14.93 25.66
N ASP A 599 13.16 -14.50 26.66
CA ASP A 599 12.77 -13.50 27.63
C ASP A 599 13.46 -12.18 27.30
N ILE A 600 12.69 -11.11 27.12
CA ILE A 600 13.22 -9.76 26.90
C ILE A 600 12.82 -8.89 28.08
N PHE A 601 13.81 -8.31 28.75
CA PHE A 601 13.61 -7.21 29.69
C PHE A 601 14.11 -5.93 29.06
N TRP A 602 13.20 -5.03 28.73
CA TRP A 602 13.52 -3.69 28.27
C TRP A 602 13.51 -2.71 29.44
N ILE A 603 14.68 -2.24 29.83
CA ILE A 603 14.86 -1.19 30.84
C ILE A 603 14.90 0.15 30.11
N LYS A 604 13.78 0.88 30.12
CA LYS A 604 13.59 2.13 29.38
C LYS A 604 14.69 3.16 29.70
N GLY A 605 15.33 3.68 28.65
CA GLY A 605 16.48 4.59 28.69
C GLY A 605 17.79 3.93 29.10
N GLY A 606 17.86 2.60 29.13
CA GLY A 606 18.96 1.84 29.76
C GLY A 606 19.53 0.73 28.90
N CYS A 607 18.81 -0.38 28.77
CA CYS A 607 19.30 -1.56 28.05
C CYS A 607 18.17 -2.54 27.71
N PHE A 608 18.50 -3.51 26.85
CA PHE A 608 17.71 -4.72 26.66
C PHE A 608 18.47 -5.91 27.24
N LEU A 609 17.81 -6.73 28.03
CA LEU A 609 18.35 -8.02 28.48
C LEU A 609 17.60 -9.11 27.75
N ILE A 610 18.34 -9.99 27.06
CA ILE A 610 17.75 -11.02 26.19
C ILE A 610 18.25 -12.39 26.66
N ALA A 611 17.36 -13.16 27.26
CA ALA A 611 17.67 -14.48 27.79
C ALA A 611 16.98 -15.56 26.97
N ASP A 612 17.79 -16.38 26.28
CA ASP A 612 17.33 -17.54 25.54
C ASP A 612 17.45 -18.81 26.43
N SER A 613 16.31 -19.43 26.75
CA SER A 613 16.25 -20.71 27.47
C SER A 613 15.89 -21.84 26.53
N LEU A 614 16.73 -22.87 26.47
CA LEU A 614 16.58 -24.00 25.56
C LEU A 614 16.30 -25.27 26.37
N ARG A 615 15.07 -25.76 26.33
CA ARG A 615 14.66 -27.00 27.00
C ARG A 615 14.74 -28.16 26.01
N LEU A 616 15.74 -29.02 26.19
CA LEU A 616 15.89 -30.23 25.37
C LEU A 616 14.74 -31.20 25.66
N LEU A 617 14.08 -31.68 24.60
CA LEU A 617 12.94 -32.62 24.67
C LEU A 617 13.38 -34.06 24.37
N GLU A 618 14.53 -34.22 23.74
CA GLU A 618 15.06 -35.50 23.29
C GLU A 618 16.50 -35.67 23.80
N ASP A 619 16.91 -36.93 23.97
CA ASP A 619 18.29 -37.28 24.31
C ASP A 619 19.07 -37.44 22.99
N ALA A 620 19.76 -36.38 22.58
CA ALA A 620 20.47 -36.28 21.30
C ALA A 620 21.67 -35.33 21.39
N ASP A 621 22.54 -35.38 20.38
CA ASP A 621 23.62 -34.41 20.23
C ASP A 621 23.08 -33.09 19.65
N TYR A 622 23.31 -31.98 20.37
CA TYR A 622 22.88 -30.65 19.94
C TYR A 622 24.07 -29.73 19.64
N ASP A 623 24.03 -29.04 18.50
CA ASP A 623 24.81 -27.83 18.20
C ASP A 623 23.84 -26.65 18.18
N LEU A 624 23.93 -25.81 19.22
CA LEU A 624 23.04 -24.67 19.48
C LEU A 624 23.80 -23.37 19.24
N ARG A 625 23.26 -22.48 18.41
CA ARG A 625 23.91 -21.23 18.04
C ARG A 625 22.97 -20.06 18.25
N CYS A 626 23.39 -19.08 19.05
CA CYS A 626 22.74 -17.79 19.16
C CYS A 626 23.42 -16.82 18.19
N LEU A 627 22.65 -16.24 17.28
CA LEU A 627 23.16 -15.40 16.19
C LEU A 627 22.62 -13.98 16.31
N TRP A 628 23.45 -13.01 15.91
CA TRP A 628 23.13 -11.59 15.92
C TRP A 628 23.58 -10.95 14.62
N ARG A 629 22.70 -10.15 14.01
CA ARG A 629 23.00 -9.41 12.78
C ARG A 629 23.11 -7.94 13.07
N THR A 630 24.35 -7.45 13.03
CA THR A 630 24.67 -6.06 13.37
C THR A 630 25.03 -5.25 12.15
N LEU A 631 24.73 -3.96 12.18
CA LEU A 631 25.19 -2.98 11.18
C LEU A 631 26.28 -2.09 11.79
N GLY A 632 27.39 -1.85 11.08
CA GLY A 632 28.48 -0.99 11.55
C GLY A 632 29.84 -1.68 11.59
N GLU A 633 30.85 -0.98 12.12
CA GLU A 633 32.19 -1.56 12.32
C GLU A 633 32.20 -2.45 13.56
N VAL A 634 32.54 -3.72 13.37
CA VAL A 634 32.47 -4.73 14.43
C VAL A 634 33.85 -5.02 15.01
N ARG A 635 33.94 -5.04 16.34
CA ARG A 635 35.09 -5.55 17.09
C ARG A 635 34.61 -6.59 18.09
N GLN A 636 35.27 -7.74 18.13
CA GLN A 636 34.96 -8.81 19.07
C GLN A 636 36.15 -9.05 19.99
N ASP A 637 35.92 -9.02 21.30
CA ASP A 637 36.89 -9.39 22.33
C ASP A 637 36.29 -10.48 23.23
N GLY A 638 36.80 -11.71 23.09
CA GLY A 638 36.22 -12.89 23.72
C GLY A 638 34.74 -13.07 23.34
N CYS A 639 33.85 -12.92 24.32
CA CYS A 639 32.40 -13.03 24.12
C CYS A 639 31.69 -11.68 24.01
N GLU A 640 32.41 -10.56 24.05
CA GLU A 640 31.85 -9.22 23.89
C GLU A 640 31.96 -8.78 22.44
N LEU A 641 30.87 -8.23 21.91
CA LEU A 641 30.76 -7.68 20.56
C LEU A 641 30.48 -6.18 20.68
N THR A 642 31.41 -5.35 20.23
CA THR A 642 31.22 -3.91 20.10
C THR A 642 30.99 -3.55 18.64
N VAL A 643 29.97 -2.74 18.40
CA VAL A 643 29.61 -2.23 17.07
C VAL A 643 29.66 -0.71 17.11
N GLU A 644 30.38 -0.11 16.18
CA GLU A 644 30.54 1.33 16.05
C GLU A 644 29.83 1.84 14.79
N GLN A 645 29.05 2.92 14.95
CA GLN A 645 28.47 3.68 13.83
C GLN A 645 28.60 5.18 14.11
N GLU A 646 29.41 5.87 13.31
CA GLU A 646 29.58 7.33 13.39
C GLU A 646 29.89 7.82 14.82
N GLY A 647 30.79 7.15 15.54
CA GLY A 647 31.19 7.50 16.91
C GLY A 647 30.19 7.09 18.01
N VAL A 648 29.09 6.41 17.67
CA VAL A 648 28.15 5.82 18.64
C VAL A 648 28.43 4.32 18.75
N TYR A 649 28.32 3.78 19.97
CA TYR A 649 28.70 2.40 20.29
C TYR A 649 27.53 1.57 20.81
N PHE A 650 27.46 0.34 20.32
CA PHE A 650 26.53 -0.69 20.73
C PHE A 650 27.32 -1.90 21.24
N LEU A 651 27.06 -2.30 22.48
CA LEU A 651 27.71 -3.44 23.12
C LEU A 651 26.71 -4.58 23.29
N LEU A 652 27.04 -5.74 22.73
CA LEU A 652 26.40 -7.01 23.02
C LEU A 652 27.38 -7.87 23.83
N ALA A 653 27.01 -8.21 25.07
CA ALA A 653 27.88 -8.91 26.00
C ALA A 653 27.10 -9.93 26.82
N PRO A 654 27.59 -11.17 27.00
CA PRO A 654 26.94 -12.13 27.87
C PRO A 654 27.05 -11.67 29.33
N LEU A 655 25.99 -11.92 30.10
CA LEU A 655 26.06 -11.86 31.56
C LEU A 655 26.61 -13.20 32.05
N ALA A 656 27.73 -13.15 32.78
CA ALA A 656 28.64 -14.27 33.04
C ALA A 656 28.02 -15.64 33.39
N HIS A 657 28.66 -16.71 32.89
CA HIS A 657 28.52 -18.16 33.19
C HIS A 657 27.16 -18.86 33.04
N SER A 658 26.08 -18.16 32.66
CA SER A 658 24.77 -18.80 32.50
C SER A 658 24.02 -18.28 31.28
N GLY A 659 24.38 -18.70 30.06
CA GLY A 659 23.51 -18.65 28.85
C GLY A 659 22.68 -17.38 28.55
N VAL A 660 22.98 -16.22 29.14
CA VAL A 660 22.16 -15.01 29.10
C VAL A 660 22.96 -13.93 28.38
N SER A 661 22.38 -13.33 27.34
CA SER A 661 22.98 -12.22 26.59
C SER A 661 22.42 -10.90 27.10
N GLY A 662 23.27 -10.02 27.60
CA GLY A 662 22.92 -8.62 27.88
C GLY A 662 23.21 -7.75 26.66
N LEU A 663 22.34 -6.78 26.39
CA LEU A 663 22.53 -5.80 25.33
C LEU A 663 22.55 -4.38 25.91
N LEU A 664 23.70 -3.73 25.86
CA LEU A 664 23.91 -2.39 26.42
C LEU A 664 24.27 -1.41 25.29
N VAL A 665 23.58 -0.27 25.19
CA VAL A 665 23.92 0.77 24.21
C VAL A 665 24.43 2.00 24.94
N GLY A 666 25.73 2.30 24.77
CA GLY A 666 26.41 3.43 25.39
C GLY A 666 26.40 4.68 24.50
N THR A 667 26.62 5.85 25.08
CA THR A 667 27.06 7.07 24.37
C THR A 667 28.28 7.64 25.08
N GLU A 668 29.17 8.31 24.32
CA GLU A 668 30.53 8.73 24.69
C GLU A 668 30.76 9.22 26.14
N GLY A 669 31.94 8.87 26.70
CA GLY A 669 32.61 9.68 27.72
C GLY A 669 32.86 9.04 29.09
N GLY A 670 32.66 7.74 29.28
CA GLY A 670 33.01 7.07 30.54
C GLY A 670 33.10 5.56 30.38
N ASP A 671 33.99 4.92 31.14
CA ASP A 671 34.21 3.48 31.18
C ASP A 671 32.94 2.69 30.83
N VAL A 672 32.96 1.94 29.73
CA VAL A 672 31.97 0.89 29.44
C VAL A 672 32.19 -0.18 30.50
N ARG A 673 31.52 -0.07 31.65
CA ARG A 673 31.52 -1.10 32.68
C ARG A 673 30.30 -1.97 32.45
N ALA A 674 30.53 -3.25 32.17
CA ALA A 674 29.51 -4.28 32.29
C ALA A 674 28.78 -4.11 33.63
N PHE A 675 27.45 -4.02 33.59
CA PHE A 675 26.65 -3.95 34.81
C PHE A 675 26.74 -5.31 35.51
N SER A 676 27.66 -5.44 36.45
CA SER A 676 27.59 -6.53 37.43
C SER A 676 26.47 -6.17 38.40
N PRO A 677 25.39 -6.96 38.53
CA PRO A 677 24.45 -6.72 39.61
C PRO A 677 25.22 -6.90 40.91
N GLY A 678 25.56 -5.77 41.55
CA GLY A 678 26.04 -5.80 42.92
C GLY A 678 25.07 -6.63 43.77
N PRO A 679 25.55 -7.36 44.78
CA PRO A 679 24.71 -8.27 45.55
C PRO A 679 23.50 -7.50 46.08
N ALA A 680 22.30 -7.87 45.64
CA ALA A 680 21.07 -7.30 46.15
C ALA A 680 21.00 -7.53 47.67
N PRO A 681 20.60 -6.53 48.47
CA PRO A 681 20.43 -6.68 49.90
C PRO A 681 19.08 -7.36 50.19
N PHE A 682 18.91 -8.61 49.79
CA PHE A 682 17.77 -9.42 50.20
C PHE A 682 18.26 -10.76 50.74
N GLY A 683 18.62 -10.74 52.04
CA GLY A 683 18.82 -11.95 52.82
C GLY A 683 17.49 -12.65 53.06
N LEU A 684 17.15 -13.60 52.19
CA LEU A 684 16.20 -14.65 52.52
C LEU A 684 16.97 -15.78 53.21
N ARG A 685 16.87 -15.82 54.54
CA ARG A 685 17.28 -16.98 55.34
C ARG A 685 16.40 -18.18 54.98
N MET A 686 16.99 -19.20 54.36
CA MET A 686 16.43 -20.54 54.40
C MET A 686 16.89 -21.22 55.70
N ASN A 687 15.95 -21.54 56.58
CA ASN A 687 16.17 -22.54 57.61
C ASN A 687 16.02 -23.92 56.97
N SER A 688 16.95 -24.79 57.36
CA SER A 688 17.18 -26.21 57.01
C SER A 688 15.96 -27.05 56.68
#